data_AF-A0A9D7FSB9-F1
#
_entry.id   AF-A0A9D7FSB9-F1
#
_cell.length_a   1.000
_cell.length_b   1.000
_cell.length_c   1.000
_cell.angle_alpha   90.00
_cell.angle_beta   90.00
_cell.angle_gamma   90.00
#
_symmetry.space_group_name_H-M   'P 1'
#
loop_
_entity.id
_entity.type
_entity.pdbx_description
1 polymer ?
#
loop_
_entity_poly.entity_id
_entity_poly.type
_entity_poly.pdbx_seq_one_letter_code
_entity_poly.pdbx_strand_id
1 'polypeptide(L)'
;MRKLIICGLASCFFSWACFSDSTVVFNEVMYHPSTGGDEVEWIEFHNQMAVDMDLSDWSLKGGIEYPFPNGTVVPGGGYLLVSNKPPALQAATGLTGILGPYSGSLSNAGEEVILYNNSGRIMDRLNYSDTSPWPDGPDGTGFTLAKDFPWKGTGDSASWCTSYEEGGTPGTVNFPIGQSTQTTRLLVPVDAQWSYFDSVSAPPPAWSTPAYNDASWPAGNALFHSANPSLVEGNGYPASNPNNGMLNIENPSFEDGALNPPPGYGPVEGWPGSGSIGNNETSGAFLNGQVPPEGNRVGFIQGVGQLSQTLTGLIPGQRYSLLFRENERGYAGGERARPSASIGGTVVVQSHDLKRTERFRLALGNPFTASSTTAELVLRNEAAIEMYGDNTALFDQVRVANGVPAIKDPGFETPDITGYVYEPAGSPWSHQGGGFVLSDNNSGFGNPPYEGTQAMVLQGAVRVWQTVNGFEVGKTYVLHWAECDRTGLGGNDIQISIDSNVIAPKHVVNTGWVQRTSLPFVATSTSHQIVIQSFNTAGGDQSTFLDEFYLGQPEGAPPRQTTVQTGLHATYFRKEFSFSGDPARTGLLIDSVYNDAMVLLLNGVELGRFNLPDGNLTHTTTAASSILNASFTGSRVYSGASLLSGTNVLAVAVYQSLETPGDLLFGAEVRLLETSPRPGVPLMPIRFSENSGTSGTPFWLEIENHAGPGINLEGYQLSDNAEPPNTWQFPSMEFSQGSLLVVDQNQTGFRPADGAVLVLKNPQGRFVDAMRLEPRAKARCSRWKDRWLYPSAPTPGGENQFLLNDTVVINEIMYHPRPTFAAEPVFNEVELLPYDATWKYDQSNTAHGPEWRNPDFVDSGWDAGAGLLYVESASLPGPKNTPLVLGARTYYFRTEFNYGQDPGAVELLLSHIIDDGAVFYLNGNELLRYNMPEAPVEITHNTEAVSAIGNAGLVGPVSVPASFLVNGRNVLAVEVHQRGQGSTDIVFGLRLYTQETEPGTPYQESQQGWVELFNRGSAPVNLAGWKFSKGIRFNFSDGLVLQPGGFLVLAKDPPH
;
A
#
# COMPACT_ATOMS: atom_id res chain seq x y z
N MET A 1 0.03 45.49 37.69
CA MET A 1 -1.13 45.57 36.78
C MET A 1 -0.67 45.05 35.41
N ARG A 2 -1.47 44.16 34.80
CA ARG A 2 -1.26 43.38 33.54
C ARG A 2 -0.23 42.23 33.57
N LYS A 3 -0.79 41.02 33.43
CA LYS A 3 -0.17 39.70 33.27
C LYS A 3 0.22 39.50 31.79
N LEU A 4 1.42 38.97 31.54
CA LEU A 4 1.86 38.43 30.25
C LEU A 4 1.59 36.91 30.24
N ILE A 5 1.01 36.41 29.16
CA ILE A 5 0.71 34.99 28.93
C ILE A 5 1.93 34.33 28.27
N ILE A 6 2.29 33.16 28.80
CA ILE A 6 3.32 32.25 28.29
C ILE A 6 2.67 31.38 27.20
N CYS A 7 3.19 31.40 25.97
CA CYS A 7 2.92 30.38 24.95
C CYS A 7 4.17 29.49 24.83
N GLY A 8 4.00 28.20 25.12
CA GLY A 8 5.02 27.18 24.90
C GLY A 8 5.10 26.83 23.41
N LEU A 9 6.30 26.96 22.85
CA LEU A 9 6.67 26.39 21.55
C LEU A 9 7.02 24.92 21.76
N ALA A 10 6.14 24.02 21.32
CA ALA A 10 6.50 22.64 21.07
C ALA A 10 7.31 22.61 19.76
N SER A 11 8.62 22.40 19.88
CA SER A 11 9.50 22.11 18.75
C SER A 11 9.21 20.69 18.26
N CYS A 12 8.31 20.57 17.28
CA CYS A 12 8.17 19.37 16.46
C CYS A 12 9.42 19.24 15.59
N PHE A 13 10.31 18.31 15.94
CA PHE A 13 11.31 17.80 15.00
C PHE A 13 10.59 16.95 13.95
N PHE A 14 10.13 17.59 12.86
CA PHE A 14 9.88 16.85 11.64
C PHE A 14 11.24 16.43 11.08
N SER A 15 11.56 15.14 11.18
CA SER A 15 12.54 14.53 10.29
C SER A 15 12.02 14.71 8.87
N TRP A 16 12.60 15.64 8.11
CA TRP A 16 12.48 15.60 6.65
C TRP A 16 13.24 14.36 6.17
N ALA A 17 12.53 13.26 6.00
CA ALA A 17 12.87 12.37 4.90
C ALA A 17 12.65 13.20 3.63
N CYS A 18 13.72 13.67 3.01
CA CYS A 18 13.64 14.21 1.66
C CYS A 18 13.34 13.03 0.74
N PHE A 19 12.07 12.66 0.60
CA PHE A 19 11.65 11.80 -0.48
C PHE A 19 11.78 12.61 -1.78
N SER A 20 12.64 12.17 -2.68
CA SER A 20 12.65 12.66 -4.06
C SER A 20 11.38 12.15 -4.72
N ASP A 21 10.29 12.94 -4.67
CA ASP A 21 9.18 12.76 -5.59
C ASP A 21 9.69 13.22 -6.97
N SER A 22 10.13 12.27 -7.79
CA SER A 22 10.48 12.49 -9.19
C SER A 22 9.25 12.27 -10.07
N THR A 23 9.16 13.04 -11.15
CA THR A 23 8.07 12.91 -12.14
C THR A 23 8.14 11.61 -12.93
N VAL A 24 9.34 11.04 -13.07
CA VAL A 24 9.60 9.75 -13.71
C VAL A 24 10.25 8.83 -12.68
N VAL A 25 9.62 7.68 -12.46
CA VAL A 25 9.99 6.73 -11.39
C VAL A 25 10.19 5.32 -11.94
N PHE A 26 10.97 4.50 -11.25
CA PHE A 26 11.01 3.05 -11.52
C PHE A 26 9.62 2.44 -11.28
N ASN A 27 9.15 1.58 -12.19
CA ASN A 27 7.80 1.00 -12.13
C ASN A 27 7.79 -0.54 -12.11
N GLU A 28 8.64 -1.17 -12.90
CA GLU A 28 8.69 -2.63 -13.01
C GLU A 28 10.10 -3.08 -13.44
N VAL A 29 10.59 -4.20 -12.90
CA VAL A 29 11.95 -4.69 -13.15
C VAL A 29 11.95 -6.21 -13.33
N MET A 30 12.51 -6.67 -14.44
CA MET A 30 12.88 -8.07 -14.67
C MET A 30 14.38 -8.23 -14.43
N TYR A 31 14.77 -8.55 -13.20
CA TYR A 31 16.18 -8.71 -12.83
C TYR A 31 16.69 -10.15 -12.93
N HIS A 32 15.80 -11.16 -12.84
CA HIS A 32 16.18 -12.57 -12.95
C HIS A 32 15.10 -13.36 -13.73
N PRO A 33 15.20 -13.40 -15.08
CA PRO A 33 14.30 -14.17 -15.93
C PRO A 33 14.42 -15.68 -15.72
N SER A 34 13.38 -16.46 -16.05
CA SER A 34 13.33 -17.93 -15.90
C SER A 34 13.90 -18.73 -17.08
N THR A 35 14.81 -18.17 -17.87
CA THR A 35 15.38 -18.88 -19.02
C THR A 35 16.91 -18.82 -19.01
N GLY A 36 17.53 -19.97 -18.78
CA GLY A 36 18.98 -20.12 -18.70
C GLY A 36 19.70 -19.72 -19.99
N GLY A 37 20.57 -18.70 -19.89
CA GLY A 37 21.58 -18.34 -20.88
C GLY A 37 21.16 -17.30 -21.92
N ASP A 38 19.87 -16.95 -22.01
CA ASP A 38 19.36 -15.91 -22.92
C ASP A 38 18.61 -14.77 -22.21
N GLU A 39 18.94 -14.52 -20.94
CA GLU A 39 18.32 -13.54 -20.04
C GLU A 39 17.99 -12.20 -20.71
N VAL A 40 16.69 -11.94 -20.83
CA VAL A 40 16.12 -10.66 -21.27
C VAL A 40 15.74 -9.88 -20.02
N GLU A 41 16.69 -9.10 -19.55
CA GLU A 41 16.52 -8.20 -18.42
C GLU A 41 15.99 -6.84 -18.91
N TRP A 42 15.19 -6.19 -18.08
CA TRP A 42 14.68 -4.87 -18.39
C TRP A 42 14.18 -4.11 -17.16
N ILE A 43 14.19 -2.79 -17.30
CA ILE A 43 13.61 -1.83 -16.37
C ILE A 43 12.56 -1.01 -17.10
N GLU A 44 11.43 -0.81 -16.45
CA GLU A 44 10.39 0.12 -16.88
C GLU A 44 10.34 1.35 -15.97
N PHE A 45 10.16 2.50 -16.60
CA PHE A 45 9.87 3.78 -15.96
C PHE A 45 8.44 4.21 -16.25
N HIS A 46 7.81 4.85 -15.27
CA HIS A 46 6.49 5.47 -15.42
C HIS A 46 6.57 6.98 -15.20
N ASN A 47 5.94 7.74 -16.09
CA ASN A 47 5.75 9.18 -15.94
C ASN A 47 4.45 9.44 -15.17
N GLN A 48 4.57 9.87 -13.92
CA GLN A 48 3.42 10.14 -13.04
C GLN A 48 2.66 11.43 -13.39
N MET A 49 3.22 12.26 -14.29
CA MET A 49 2.61 13.53 -14.69
C MET A 49 1.69 13.34 -15.88
N ALA A 50 0.69 14.21 -16.01
CA ALA A 50 -0.18 14.28 -17.20
C ALA A 50 0.49 14.94 -18.43
N VAL A 51 1.77 15.30 -18.34
CA VAL A 51 2.53 15.97 -19.39
C VAL A 51 3.75 15.16 -19.79
N ASP A 52 4.12 15.25 -21.06
CA ASP A 52 5.29 14.59 -21.62
C ASP A 52 6.58 15.05 -20.91
N MET A 53 7.44 14.09 -20.57
CA MET A 53 8.71 14.33 -19.91
C MET A 53 9.87 14.03 -20.86
N ASP A 54 10.76 15.00 -21.03
CA ASP A 54 11.98 14.88 -21.84
C ASP A 54 13.16 14.37 -20.99
N LEU A 55 13.73 13.23 -21.39
CA LEU A 55 14.84 12.54 -20.74
C LEU A 55 16.15 12.71 -21.54
N SER A 56 16.20 13.65 -22.48
CA SER A 56 17.41 13.93 -23.26
C SER A 56 18.62 14.19 -22.36
N ASP A 57 19.70 13.44 -22.61
CA ASP A 57 20.96 13.47 -21.86
C ASP A 57 20.83 13.07 -20.38
N TRP A 58 19.75 12.38 -19.98
CA TRP A 58 19.66 11.70 -18.69
C TRP A 58 20.50 10.41 -18.71
N SER A 59 20.72 9.79 -17.55
CA SER A 59 21.45 8.52 -17.49
C SER A 59 21.00 7.61 -16.35
N LEU A 60 21.02 6.29 -16.59
CA LEU A 60 21.05 5.27 -15.55
C LEU A 60 22.49 4.97 -15.15
N LYS A 61 22.72 4.81 -13.84
CA LYS A 61 24.00 4.42 -13.25
C LYS A 61 23.81 3.46 -12.09
N GLY A 62 24.88 2.78 -11.68
CA GLY A 62 24.87 1.81 -10.59
C GLY A 62 25.09 0.40 -11.14
N GLY A 63 24.12 -0.49 -10.94
CA GLY A 63 24.15 -1.85 -11.51
C GLY A 63 24.22 -1.91 -13.03
N ILE A 64 23.55 -0.95 -13.67
CA ILE A 64 23.58 -0.78 -15.13
C ILE A 64 23.91 0.67 -15.50
N GLU A 65 24.51 0.83 -16.67
CA GLU A 65 24.86 2.12 -17.25
C GLU A 65 24.12 2.30 -18.58
N TYR A 66 23.32 3.37 -18.68
CA TYR A 66 22.61 3.71 -19.92
C TYR A 66 22.44 5.23 -20.08
N PRO A 67 23.10 5.87 -21.07
CA PRO A 67 22.83 7.25 -21.42
C PRO A 67 21.57 7.32 -22.31
N PHE A 68 20.55 8.05 -21.87
CA PHE A 68 19.34 8.25 -22.67
C PHE A 68 19.65 9.12 -23.90
N PRO A 69 19.30 8.68 -25.12
CA PRO A 69 19.52 9.46 -26.33
C PRO A 69 18.79 10.80 -26.29
N ASN A 70 19.35 11.82 -26.94
CA ASN A 70 18.66 13.09 -27.17
C ASN A 70 17.36 12.86 -27.96
N GLY A 71 16.27 13.50 -27.54
CA GLY A 71 14.92 13.31 -28.05
C GLY A 71 14.12 12.18 -27.37
N THR A 72 14.64 11.58 -26.30
CA THR A 72 13.88 10.57 -25.53
C THR A 72 12.77 11.25 -24.74
N VAL A 73 11.51 10.94 -25.06
CA VAL A 73 10.34 11.51 -24.39
C VAL A 73 9.48 10.38 -23.84
N VAL A 74 9.06 10.50 -22.57
CA VAL A 74 8.04 9.65 -21.96
C VAL A 74 6.73 10.44 -21.93
N PRO A 75 5.68 10.02 -22.66
CA PRO A 75 4.41 10.72 -22.65
C PRO A 75 3.82 10.88 -21.25
N GLY A 76 2.94 11.87 -21.05
CA GLY A 76 2.21 12.01 -19.79
C GLY A 76 1.41 10.75 -19.45
N GLY A 77 1.60 10.20 -18.24
CA GLY A 77 1.03 8.91 -17.82
C GLY A 77 1.60 7.68 -18.53
N GLY A 78 2.62 7.88 -19.39
CA GLY A 78 3.20 6.84 -20.22
C GLY A 78 4.30 6.03 -19.54
N TYR A 79 4.80 5.04 -20.28
CA TYR A 79 5.82 4.09 -19.84
C TYR A 79 7.01 4.09 -20.79
N LEU A 80 8.20 3.80 -20.26
CA LEU A 80 9.44 3.67 -21.05
C LEU A 80 10.23 2.44 -20.58
N LEU A 81 10.64 1.60 -21.53
CA LEU A 81 11.41 0.39 -21.25
C LEU A 81 12.86 0.53 -21.70
N VAL A 82 13.76 0.03 -20.87
CA VAL A 82 15.20 -0.07 -21.14
C VAL A 82 15.63 -1.52 -20.88
N SER A 83 16.18 -2.20 -21.88
CA SER A 83 16.51 -3.64 -21.84
C SER A 83 17.95 -3.92 -22.25
N ASN A 84 18.53 -5.02 -21.75
CA ASN A 84 19.83 -5.53 -22.22
C ASN A 84 19.73 -6.11 -23.64
N LYS A 85 18.53 -6.54 -24.08
CA LYS A 85 18.27 -7.16 -25.38
C LYS A 85 16.97 -6.63 -26.01
N PRO A 86 16.93 -5.35 -26.46
CA PRO A 86 15.70 -4.74 -26.96
C PRO A 86 14.99 -5.52 -28.09
N PRO A 87 15.68 -6.10 -29.10
CA PRO A 87 15.01 -6.89 -30.13
C PRO A 87 14.35 -8.17 -29.59
N ALA A 88 14.92 -8.80 -28.57
CA ALA A 88 14.36 -10.00 -27.96
C ALA A 88 13.12 -9.66 -27.13
N LEU A 89 13.19 -8.58 -26.33
CA LEU A 89 12.03 -8.10 -25.58
C LEU A 89 10.90 -7.63 -26.51
N GLN A 90 11.24 -6.97 -27.61
CA GLN A 90 10.27 -6.61 -28.66
C GLN A 90 9.60 -7.84 -29.27
N ALA A 91 10.35 -8.91 -29.55
CA ALA A 91 9.79 -10.15 -30.07
C ALA A 91 8.88 -10.85 -29.06
N ALA A 92 9.21 -10.79 -27.77
CA ALA A 92 8.43 -11.41 -26.69
C ALA A 92 7.14 -10.65 -26.38
N THR A 93 7.16 -9.31 -26.42
CA THR A 93 6.04 -8.45 -25.96
C THR A 93 5.23 -7.85 -27.10
N GLY A 94 5.78 -7.78 -28.32
CA GLY A 94 5.20 -7.02 -29.43
C GLY A 94 5.33 -5.50 -29.31
N LEU A 95 5.96 -4.98 -28.25
CA LEU A 95 6.13 -3.55 -28.03
C LEU A 95 7.17 -2.94 -28.98
N THR A 96 7.01 -1.66 -29.27
CA THR A 96 7.97 -0.86 -30.06
C THR A 96 8.56 0.24 -29.19
N GLY A 97 9.73 0.78 -29.55
CA GLY A 97 10.37 1.86 -28.79
C GLY A 97 11.09 1.43 -27.52
N ILE A 98 11.39 0.13 -27.36
CA ILE A 98 12.24 -0.37 -26.28
C ILE A 98 13.67 0.15 -26.47
N LEU A 99 14.21 0.79 -25.45
CA LEU A 99 15.56 1.34 -25.44
C LEU A 99 16.60 0.32 -24.97
N GLY A 100 17.86 0.57 -25.31
CA GLY A 100 19.01 -0.30 -25.00
C GLY A 100 19.90 -0.58 -26.22
N PRO A 101 20.81 -1.56 -26.14
CA PRO A 101 21.17 -2.29 -24.93
C PRO A 101 21.87 -1.38 -23.91
N TYR A 102 21.60 -1.58 -22.63
CA TYR A 102 22.43 -0.99 -21.56
C TYR A 102 23.72 -1.78 -21.34
N SER A 103 24.69 -1.19 -20.64
CA SER A 103 25.91 -1.88 -20.19
C SER A 103 25.77 -2.35 -18.74
N GLY A 104 26.43 -3.45 -18.39
CA GLY A 104 26.24 -4.12 -17.09
C GLY A 104 25.18 -5.22 -17.18
N SER A 105 24.74 -5.70 -16.02
CA SER A 105 23.71 -6.73 -15.86
C SER A 105 22.99 -6.48 -14.55
N LEU A 106 21.71 -6.81 -14.47
CA LEU A 106 20.99 -6.72 -13.21
C LEU A 106 21.42 -7.86 -12.27
N SER A 107 21.79 -7.54 -11.04
CA SER A 107 22.18 -8.53 -10.03
C SER A 107 20.98 -9.35 -9.58
N ASN A 108 21.06 -10.67 -9.71
CA ASN A 108 20.05 -11.60 -9.20
C ASN A 108 19.92 -11.56 -7.67
N ALA A 109 20.95 -11.10 -6.95
CA ALA A 109 20.93 -10.97 -5.48
C ALA A 109 20.46 -9.59 -4.99
N GLY A 110 20.11 -8.69 -5.92
CA GLY A 110 19.86 -7.27 -5.62
C GLY A 110 21.05 -6.37 -5.83
N GLU A 111 20.75 -5.09 -6.10
CA GLU A 111 21.71 -3.99 -6.21
C GLU A 111 20.99 -2.63 -6.29
N GLU A 112 21.78 -1.56 -6.44
CA GLU A 112 21.30 -0.19 -6.60
C GLU A 112 21.37 0.28 -8.06
N VAL A 113 20.24 0.80 -8.56
CA VAL A 113 20.12 1.49 -9.85
C VAL A 113 19.58 2.89 -9.61
N ILE A 114 20.22 3.89 -10.23
CA ILE A 114 19.94 5.31 -10.00
C ILE A 114 19.67 6.01 -11.33
N LEU A 115 18.57 6.76 -11.39
CA LEU A 115 18.24 7.65 -12.49
C LEU A 115 18.77 9.06 -12.22
N TYR A 116 19.62 9.57 -13.11
CA TYR A 116 20.15 10.93 -13.08
C TYR A 116 19.57 11.75 -14.23
N ASN A 117 19.24 13.01 -13.96
CA ASN A 117 18.93 13.97 -15.03
C ASN A 117 20.20 14.51 -15.71
N ASN A 118 20.02 15.29 -16.78
CA ASN A 118 21.09 15.93 -17.56
C ASN A 118 21.97 16.93 -16.77
N SER A 119 21.57 17.35 -15.56
CA SER A 119 22.37 18.18 -14.66
C SER A 119 23.16 17.37 -13.62
N GLY A 120 23.06 16.04 -13.64
CA GLY A 120 23.67 15.15 -12.66
C GLY A 120 22.91 15.06 -11.34
N ARG A 121 21.65 15.51 -11.27
CA ARG A 121 20.78 15.35 -10.10
C ARG A 121 20.14 13.97 -10.10
N ILE A 122 20.12 13.31 -8.94
CA ILE A 122 19.36 12.08 -8.73
C ILE A 122 17.87 12.39 -8.81
N MET A 123 17.19 11.70 -9.72
CA MET A 123 15.75 11.76 -9.89
C MET A 123 15.08 10.65 -9.09
N ASP A 124 15.48 9.41 -9.32
CA ASP A 124 14.96 8.26 -8.58
C ASP A 124 16.07 7.23 -8.30
N ARG A 125 15.88 6.37 -7.31
CA ARG A 125 16.82 5.34 -6.87
C ARG A 125 16.07 4.09 -6.42
N LEU A 126 16.42 2.96 -6.99
CA LEU A 126 15.93 1.64 -6.60
C LEU A 126 17.10 0.80 -6.06
N ASN A 127 17.01 0.37 -4.80
CA ASN A 127 17.94 -0.58 -4.18
C ASN A 127 17.20 -1.88 -3.85
N TYR A 128 17.05 -2.75 -4.84
CA TYR A 128 16.23 -3.97 -4.73
C TYR A 128 17.04 -5.14 -4.17
N SER A 129 16.36 -6.17 -3.68
CA SER A 129 16.95 -7.45 -3.27
C SER A 129 16.03 -8.61 -3.63
N ASP A 130 16.59 -9.81 -3.69
CA ASP A 130 15.90 -11.10 -3.83
C ASP A 130 15.49 -11.70 -2.48
N THR A 131 15.82 -11.03 -1.37
CA THR A 131 15.50 -11.50 -0.02
C THR A 131 14.56 -10.57 0.73
N SER A 132 13.78 -11.16 1.64
CA SER A 132 12.87 -10.44 2.55
C SER A 132 13.52 -9.18 3.16
N PRO A 133 12.86 -8.01 3.13
CA PRO A 133 11.43 -7.81 2.91
C PRO A 133 10.95 -7.78 1.45
N TRP A 134 11.83 -7.90 0.46
CA TRP A 134 11.45 -7.96 -0.96
C TRP A 134 10.71 -9.26 -1.30
N PRO A 135 9.84 -9.26 -2.33
CA PRO A 135 9.11 -10.46 -2.75
C PRO A 135 10.07 -11.53 -3.30
N ASP A 136 9.85 -12.79 -2.92
CA ASP A 136 10.67 -13.93 -3.40
C ASP A 136 10.37 -14.26 -4.87
N GLY A 137 9.12 -14.04 -5.33
CA GLY A 137 8.65 -14.45 -6.65
C GLY A 137 9.54 -14.02 -7.82
N PRO A 138 9.98 -12.77 -7.94
CA PRO A 138 10.76 -12.30 -9.09
C PRO A 138 12.16 -12.88 -9.27
N ASP A 139 12.61 -13.75 -8.36
CA ASP A 139 13.95 -14.36 -8.41
C ASP A 139 13.98 -15.64 -9.26
N GLY A 140 14.09 -15.48 -10.59
CA GLY A 140 14.34 -16.61 -11.51
C GLY A 140 13.10 -17.42 -11.89
N THR A 141 11.91 -16.99 -11.48
CA THR A 141 10.66 -17.73 -11.73
C THR A 141 9.88 -17.21 -12.95
N GLY A 142 10.36 -16.11 -13.55
CA GLY A 142 9.77 -15.49 -14.74
C GLY A 142 8.79 -14.37 -14.43
N PHE A 143 8.38 -14.18 -13.17
CA PHE A 143 7.63 -13.00 -12.74
C PHE A 143 8.56 -11.80 -12.50
N THR A 144 8.04 -10.59 -12.59
CA THR A 144 8.80 -9.35 -12.40
C THR A 144 8.60 -8.76 -11.01
N LEU A 145 9.54 -7.92 -10.60
CA LEU A 145 9.39 -7.02 -9.47
C LEU A 145 8.59 -5.80 -9.92
N ALA A 146 7.31 -5.75 -9.57
CA ALA A 146 6.36 -4.73 -10.01
C ALA A 146 5.95 -3.82 -8.85
N LYS A 147 5.86 -2.52 -9.11
CA LYS A 147 5.33 -1.55 -8.14
C LYS A 147 3.82 -1.78 -7.98
N ASP A 148 3.34 -1.87 -6.74
CA ASP A 148 1.94 -2.21 -6.43
C ASP A 148 0.96 -1.10 -6.81
N PHE A 149 1.40 0.16 -6.69
CA PHE A 149 0.68 1.35 -7.10
C PHE A 149 1.66 2.34 -7.73
N PRO A 150 1.32 2.92 -8.90
CA PRO A 150 2.25 3.77 -9.64
C PRO A 150 2.68 5.03 -8.88
N TRP A 151 1.92 5.48 -7.88
CA TRP A 151 2.22 6.67 -7.06
C TRP A 151 2.97 6.39 -5.74
N LYS A 152 3.29 5.12 -5.41
CA LYS A 152 4.10 4.85 -4.21
C LYS A 152 5.59 5.09 -4.46
N GLY A 153 6.29 5.48 -3.39
CA GLY A 153 7.72 5.77 -3.41
C GLY A 153 8.56 4.53 -3.71
N THR A 154 9.58 4.70 -4.55
CA THR A 154 10.48 3.64 -5.05
C THR A 154 11.33 2.98 -3.96
N GLY A 155 11.77 3.73 -2.95
CA GLY A 155 12.75 3.25 -1.96
C GLY A 155 12.23 2.27 -0.90
N ASP A 156 10.91 2.13 -0.73
CA ASP A 156 10.32 1.20 0.24
C ASP A 156 9.97 -0.13 -0.43
N SER A 157 10.53 -1.24 0.09
CA SER A 157 10.20 -2.60 -0.37
C SER A 157 8.71 -2.92 -0.32
N ALA A 158 7.95 -2.29 0.58
CA ALA A 158 6.50 -2.49 0.69
C ALA A 158 5.70 -1.87 -0.48
N SER A 159 6.34 -1.06 -1.32
CA SER A 159 5.77 -0.55 -2.58
C SER A 159 5.89 -1.56 -3.72
N TRP A 160 6.61 -2.67 -3.53
CA TRP A 160 6.93 -3.63 -4.57
C TRP A 160 6.36 -5.01 -4.28
N CYS A 161 6.02 -5.73 -5.34
CA CYS A 161 5.50 -7.08 -5.26
C CYS A 161 5.83 -7.89 -6.52
N THR A 162 5.55 -9.19 -6.47
CA THR A 162 5.58 -10.04 -7.67
C THR A 162 4.45 -9.63 -8.63
N SER A 163 4.74 -9.55 -9.94
CA SER A 163 3.72 -9.41 -10.96
C SER A 163 2.73 -10.58 -10.95
N TYR A 164 1.55 -10.33 -11.53
CA TYR A 164 0.53 -11.35 -11.64
C TYR A 164 0.76 -12.32 -12.81
N GLU A 165 1.41 -11.83 -13.86
CA GLU A 165 1.71 -12.59 -15.08
C GLU A 165 3.23 -12.80 -15.20
N GLU A 166 3.63 -13.97 -15.69
CA GLU A 166 5.01 -14.20 -16.12
C GLU A 166 5.37 -13.22 -17.24
N GLY A 167 6.59 -12.70 -17.23
CA GLY A 167 7.01 -11.63 -18.13
C GLY A 167 6.51 -10.24 -17.71
N GLY A 168 5.69 -10.13 -16.67
CA GLY A 168 5.24 -8.85 -16.14
C GLY A 168 4.19 -8.17 -17.01
N THR A 169 4.11 -6.84 -16.88
CA THR A 169 3.11 -5.99 -17.56
C THR A 169 3.76 -4.86 -18.39
N PRO A 170 4.79 -5.17 -19.19
CA PRO A 170 5.56 -4.13 -19.88
C PRO A 170 4.67 -3.22 -20.74
N GLY A 171 4.88 -1.92 -20.58
CA GLY A 171 4.19 -0.84 -21.30
C GLY A 171 2.79 -0.52 -20.79
N THR A 172 2.33 -1.13 -19.69
CA THR A 172 0.95 -1.01 -19.20
C THR A 172 0.88 -0.87 -17.67
N VAL A 173 -0.32 -0.65 -17.14
CA VAL A 173 -0.52 -0.56 -15.69
C VAL A 173 -0.33 -1.95 -15.05
N ASN A 174 0.61 -2.05 -14.10
CA ASN A 174 0.94 -3.30 -13.40
C ASN A 174 -0.28 -4.02 -12.80
N PHE A 175 -1.15 -3.26 -12.16
CA PHE A 175 -2.35 -3.75 -11.50
C PHE A 175 -3.51 -2.79 -11.81
N PRO A 176 -4.29 -3.04 -12.89
CA PRO A 176 -5.40 -2.19 -13.29
C PRO A 176 -6.39 -2.00 -12.13
N ILE A 177 -6.71 -0.75 -11.78
CA ILE A 177 -7.62 -0.45 -10.67
C ILE A 177 -9.05 -0.86 -11.06
N GLY A 178 -9.46 -2.06 -10.65
CA GLY A 178 -10.86 -2.48 -10.59
C GLY A 178 -11.49 -2.15 -9.24
N GLN A 179 -12.83 -2.23 -9.13
CA GLN A 179 -13.53 -2.19 -7.83
C GLN A 179 -12.82 -3.11 -6.83
N SER A 180 -12.67 -2.67 -5.59
CA SER A 180 -12.02 -3.48 -4.56
C SER A 180 -12.69 -4.85 -4.50
N THR A 181 -11.96 -5.92 -4.82
CA THR A 181 -12.45 -7.28 -4.69
C THR A 181 -12.59 -7.56 -3.20
N GLN A 182 -13.83 -7.63 -2.74
CA GLN A 182 -14.16 -8.04 -1.38
C GLN A 182 -14.51 -9.53 -1.40
N THR A 183 -13.92 -10.30 -0.50
CA THR A 183 -14.31 -11.70 -0.28
C THR A 183 -15.03 -11.81 1.06
N THR A 184 -16.05 -12.67 1.11
CA THR A 184 -16.72 -12.99 2.36
C THR A 184 -16.31 -14.37 2.87
N ARG A 185 -16.09 -14.50 4.18
CA ARG A 185 -15.80 -15.79 4.84
C ARG A 185 -16.72 -16.00 6.02
N LEU A 186 -17.47 -17.09 6.06
CA LEU A 186 -18.32 -17.43 7.21
C LEU A 186 -17.44 -17.78 8.43
N LEU A 187 -17.69 -17.11 9.55
CA LEU A 187 -17.01 -17.37 10.83
C LEU A 187 -17.92 -18.05 11.84
N VAL A 188 -19.14 -17.55 11.95
CA VAL A 188 -20.13 -18.05 12.90
C VAL A 188 -21.40 -18.32 12.10
N PRO A 189 -21.76 -19.59 11.86
CA PRO A 189 -23.06 -19.90 11.28
C PRO A 189 -24.17 -19.52 12.24
N VAL A 190 -25.35 -19.24 11.70
CA VAL A 190 -26.53 -18.80 12.47
C VAL A 190 -26.98 -19.80 13.55
N ASP A 191 -26.71 -21.10 13.37
CA ASP A 191 -27.01 -22.19 14.31
C ASP A 191 -25.83 -22.56 15.23
N ALA A 192 -24.78 -21.73 15.25
CA ALA A 192 -23.58 -22.01 16.04
C ALA A 192 -23.90 -22.22 17.53
N GLN A 193 -23.06 -23.01 18.20
CA GLN A 193 -23.06 -23.10 19.65
C GLN A 193 -22.43 -21.84 20.28
N TRP A 194 -23.11 -21.25 21.25
CA TRP A 194 -22.65 -20.11 22.06
C TRP A 194 -22.59 -20.48 23.53
N SER A 195 -21.63 -19.91 24.26
CA SER A 195 -21.68 -19.85 25.72
C SER A 195 -22.66 -18.75 26.13
N TYR A 196 -23.52 -18.99 27.11
CA TYR A 196 -24.52 -18.01 27.54
C TYR A 196 -24.59 -17.86 29.06
N PHE A 197 -25.01 -16.69 29.52
CA PHE A 197 -25.21 -16.36 30.92
C PHE A 197 -26.60 -15.76 31.10
N ASP A 198 -27.49 -16.56 31.68
CA ASP A 198 -28.90 -16.25 31.90
C ASP A 198 -29.21 -16.20 33.41
N SER A 199 -28.54 -15.27 34.11
CA SER A 199 -28.71 -15.06 35.55
C SER A 199 -29.40 -13.73 35.86
N VAL A 200 -30.04 -13.65 37.03
CA VAL A 200 -30.56 -12.39 37.60
C VAL A 200 -29.47 -11.39 38.00
N SER A 201 -28.20 -11.78 37.93
CA SER A 201 -27.04 -10.94 38.22
C SER A 201 -26.27 -10.57 36.95
N ALA A 202 -25.42 -9.55 37.01
CA ALA A 202 -24.53 -9.23 35.90
C ALA A 202 -23.33 -10.22 35.82
N PRO A 203 -22.83 -10.54 34.62
CA PRO A 203 -21.57 -11.25 34.48
C PRO A 203 -20.39 -10.38 34.95
N PRO A 204 -19.21 -10.98 35.26
CA PRO A 204 -18.03 -10.23 35.67
C PRO A 204 -17.59 -9.17 34.63
N PRO A 205 -16.97 -8.04 35.03
CA PRO A 205 -16.69 -6.89 34.13
C PRO A 205 -15.84 -7.17 32.88
N ALA A 206 -15.14 -8.29 32.79
CA ALA A 206 -14.29 -8.67 31.67
C ALA A 206 -14.93 -9.69 30.71
N TRP A 207 -16.20 -10.06 30.92
CA TRP A 207 -16.86 -11.16 30.21
C TRP A 207 -16.80 -11.04 28.68
N SER A 208 -16.77 -9.83 28.11
CA SER A 208 -16.74 -9.61 26.67
C SER A 208 -15.34 -9.66 26.04
N THR A 209 -14.29 -9.90 26.84
CA THR A 209 -12.89 -9.93 26.37
C THR A 209 -12.37 -11.35 26.12
N PRO A 210 -11.34 -11.55 25.28
CA PRO A 210 -10.73 -12.86 25.05
C PRO A 210 -10.04 -13.47 26.28
N ALA A 211 -9.66 -12.66 27.26
CA ALA A 211 -8.99 -13.15 28.47
C ALA A 211 -9.95 -13.80 29.48
N TYR A 212 -11.26 -13.64 29.30
CA TYR A 212 -12.26 -14.20 30.21
C TYR A 212 -12.50 -15.68 29.93
N ASN A 213 -12.41 -16.50 30.99
CA ASN A 213 -12.75 -17.91 30.95
C ASN A 213 -14.24 -18.11 31.28
N ASP A 214 -15.02 -18.51 30.29
CA ASP A 214 -16.45 -18.78 30.38
C ASP A 214 -16.77 -20.28 30.52
N ALA A 215 -15.80 -21.14 30.87
CA ALA A 215 -16.04 -22.58 31.01
C ALA A 215 -17.11 -22.96 32.05
N SER A 216 -17.48 -22.05 32.96
CA SER A 216 -18.58 -22.24 33.89
C SER A 216 -19.95 -21.80 33.36
N TRP A 217 -20.00 -21.17 32.19
CA TRP A 217 -21.23 -20.78 31.52
C TRP A 217 -21.82 -22.01 30.80
N PRO A 218 -23.15 -22.19 30.81
CA PRO A 218 -23.77 -23.18 29.95
C PRO A 218 -23.54 -22.82 28.47
N ALA A 219 -23.51 -23.85 27.62
CA ALA A 219 -23.39 -23.71 26.17
C ALA A 219 -24.63 -24.28 25.49
N GLY A 220 -25.05 -23.68 24.38
CA GLY A 220 -26.19 -24.13 23.59
C GLY A 220 -26.15 -23.59 22.17
N ASN A 221 -26.88 -24.21 21.26
CA ASN A 221 -26.98 -23.75 19.89
C ASN A 221 -28.00 -22.62 19.77
N ALA A 222 -27.68 -21.62 18.95
CA ALA A 222 -28.69 -20.68 18.47
C ALA A 222 -29.68 -21.43 17.54
N LEU A 223 -30.95 -21.06 17.43
CA LEU A 223 -31.63 -19.89 18.01
C LEU A 223 -31.98 -20.08 19.49
N PHE A 224 -31.54 -19.12 20.33
CA PHE A 224 -31.86 -19.06 21.75
C PHE A 224 -33.24 -18.44 21.98
N HIS A 225 -33.99 -18.92 22.97
CA HIS A 225 -35.30 -18.37 23.27
C HIS A 225 -35.73 -18.49 24.74
N SER A 226 -36.62 -17.63 25.22
CA SER A 226 -37.35 -17.84 26.48
C SER A 226 -38.84 -18.04 26.16
N ALA A 227 -39.46 -19.15 26.61
CA ALA A 227 -40.89 -19.52 26.50
C ALA A 227 -41.75 -18.96 25.33
N ASN A 228 -42.05 -19.83 24.36
CA ASN A 228 -42.98 -19.74 23.22
C ASN A 228 -43.66 -18.37 22.87
N PRO A 229 -42.93 -17.41 22.27
CA PRO A 229 -43.58 -16.52 21.31
C PRO A 229 -44.09 -17.39 20.16
N SER A 230 -45.33 -17.23 19.72
CA SER A 230 -45.86 -17.93 18.56
C SER A 230 -45.05 -17.58 17.29
N LEU A 231 -43.99 -18.35 17.01
CA LEU A 231 -43.53 -18.52 15.64
C LEU A 231 -44.56 -19.40 14.97
N VAL A 232 -44.99 -19.04 13.76
CA VAL A 232 -45.74 -19.94 12.91
C VAL A 232 -44.81 -21.11 12.57
N GLU A 233 -44.92 -22.20 13.33
CA GLU A 233 -44.27 -23.47 13.03
C GLU A 233 -44.89 -24.02 11.73
N GLY A 234 -44.08 -24.14 10.68
CA GLY A 234 -44.55 -24.54 9.36
C GLY A 234 -43.44 -25.05 8.42
N ASN A 235 -42.92 -26.24 8.74
CA ASN A 235 -42.28 -27.21 7.83
C ASN A 235 -40.92 -26.91 7.16
N GLY A 236 -39.85 -27.42 7.80
CA GLY A 236 -38.88 -28.32 7.16
C GLY A 236 -37.57 -27.73 6.65
N TYR A 237 -36.50 -27.83 7.46
CA TYR A 237 -35.12 -27.96 6.97
C TYR A 237 -34.75 -29.45 7.07
N PRO A 238 -34.33 -30.14 6.00
CA PRO A 238 -33.43 -31.26 6.15
C PRO A 238 -32.00 -30.73 6.35
N ALA A 239 -31.29 -31.36 7.26
CA ALA A 239 -29.93 -31.04 7.66
C ALA A 239 -28.91 -31.10 6.50
N SER A 240 -27.90 -30.25 6.60
CA SER A 240 -26.55 -30.39 6.02
C SER A 240 -26.43 -30.81 4.54
N ASN A 241 -26.45 -29.83 3.63
CA ASN A 241 -25.80 -29.88 2.32
C ASN A 241 -25.62 -28.43 1.78
N PRO A 242 -24.45 -27.98 1.28
CA PRO A 242 -24.24 -26.60 0.80
C PRO A 242 -25.06 -26.18 -0.44
N ASN A 243 -25.93 -27.04 -0.98
CA ASN A 243 -26.65 -26.80 -2.24
C ASN A 243 -28.17 -26.84 -2.09
N ASN A 244 -28.76 -26.13 -1.13
CA ASN A 244 -30.22 -26.21 -0.90
C ASN A 244 -30.98 -24.97 -1.34
N GLY A 245 -31.37 -24.96 -2.63
CA GLY A 245 -32.36 -24.02 -3.17
C GLY A 245 -32.27 -23.83 -4.67
N MET A 246 -31.10 -24.09 -5.28
CA MET A 246 -30.92 -24.05 -6.72
C MET A 246 -30.95 -25.47 -7.29
N LEU A 247 -31.84 -25.72 -8.25
CA LEU A 247 -31.70 -26.90 -9.10
C LEU A 247 -30.38 -26.80 -9.86
N ASN A 248 -29.69 -27.92 -10.08
CA ASN A 248 -28.45 -27.95 -10.85
C ASN A 248 -28.72 -27.41 -12.27
N ILE A 249 -28.21 -26.21 -12.53
CA ILE A 249 -28.04 -25.63 -13.86
C ILE A 249 -26.55 -25.77 -14.16
N GLU A 250 -26.21 -26.28 -15.33
CA GLU A 250 -24.81 -26.41 -15.73
C GLU A 250 -24.36 -25.06 -16.28
N ASN A 251 -23.17 -24.61 -15.89
CA ASN A 251 -22.59 -23.36 -16.34
C ASN A 251 -23.56 -22.15 -16.24
N PRO A 252 -24.18 -21.89 -15.08
CA PRO A 252 -25.23 -20.86 -14.94
C PRO A 252 -24.73 -19.43 -15.15
N SER A 253 -23.42 -19.21 -15.02
CA SER A 253 -22.75 -17.92 -15.26
C SER A 253 -21.93 -17.88 -16.56
N PHE A 254 -21.99 -18.95 -17.38
CA PHE A 254 -21.27 -19.03 -18.66
C PHE A 254 -19.72 -18.97 -18.55
N GLU A 255 -19.19 -19.20 -17.35
CA GLU A 255 -17.76 -19.20 -17.02
C GLU A 255 -17.05 -20.49 -17.44
N ASP A 256 -17.78 -21.60 -17.48
CA ASP A 256 -17.21 -22.90 -17.80
C ASP A 256 -17.00 -23.06 -19.32
N GLY A 257 -15.94 -23.80 -19.66
CA GLY A 257 -15.58 -24.15 -21.02
C GLY A 257 -14.63 -23.20 -21.74
N ALA A 258 -14.28 -23.56 -22.97
CA ALA A 258 -13.43 -22.72 -23.82
C ALA A 258 -14.21 -21.49 -24.31
N LEU A 259 -13.54 -20.34 -24.35
CA LEU A 259 -14.05 -19.17 -25.04
C LEU A 259 -14.11 -19.45 -26.54
N ASN A 260 -15.23 -19.09 -27.15
CA ASN A 260 -15.34 -19.13 -28.59
C ASN A 260 -14.41 -18.06 -29.21
N PRO A 261 -13.72 -18.37 -30.31
CA PRO A 261 -12.79 -17.44 -30.94
C PRO A 261 -13.51 -16.15 -31.38
N PRO A 262 -12.82 -14.99 -31.40
CA PRO A 262 -13.40 -13.73 -31.82
C PRO A 262 -14.17 -13.86 -33.15
N PRO A 263 -15.42 -13.37 -33.24
CA PRO A 263 -16.05 -12.45 -32.29
C PRO A 263 -16.74 -13.09 -31.07
N GLY A 264 -16.74 -14.42 -30.93
CA GLY A 264 -17.35 -15.15 -29.80
C GLY A 264 -18.44 -16.16 -30.17
N TYR A 265 -18.66 -16.45 -31.45
CA TYR A 265 -19.70 -17.40 -31.89
C TYR A 265 -19.26 -18.86 -31.73
N GLY A 266 -20.17 -19.70 -31.24
CA GLY A 266 -19.98 -21.14 -31.18
C GLY A 266 -20.81 -21.83 -30.11
N PRO A 267 -20.59 -23.13 -29.86
CA PRO A 267 -21.28 -23.84 -28.80
C PRO A 267 -20.96 -23.22 -27.44
N VAL A 268 -21.96 -23.23 -26.55
CA VAL A 268 -21.82 -22.78 -25.17
C VAL A 268 -21.87 -24.03 -24.28
N GLU A 269 -20.84 -24.26 -23.48
CA GLU A 269 -20.77 -25.45 -22.61
C GLU A 269 -21.91 -25.44 -21.59
N GLY A 270 -22.58 -26.58 -21.39
CA GLY A 270 -23.80 -26.69 -20.58
C GLY A 270 -25.08 -26.18 -21.26
N TRP A 271 -24.97 -25.40 -22.35
CA TRP A 271 -26.08 -24.72 -23.00
C TRP A 271 -26.15 -24.99 -24.51
N PRO A 272 -26.59 -26.19 -24.93
CA PRO A 272 -26.91 -26.42 -26.34
C PRO A 272 -27.97 -25.42 -26.83
N GLY A 273 -27.87 -25.00 -28.08
CA GLY A 273 -28.77 -23.97 -28.61
C GLY A 273 -28.81 -23.91 -30.12
N SER A 274 -29.56 -22.95 -30.64
CA SER A 274 -29.69 -22.69 -32.08
C SER A 274 -29.75 -21.19 -32.37
N GLY A 275 -29.42 -20.82 -33.62
CA GLY A 275 -29.22 -19.43 -34.01
C GLY A 275 -27.78 -18.97 -33.81
N SER A 276 -27.57 -17.65 -33.79
CA SER A 276 -26.25 -17.04 -33.61
C SER A 276 -25.96 -16.87 -32.12
N ILE A 277 -25.52 -17.96 -31.49
CA ILE A 277 -25.21 -18.04 -30.07
C ILE A 277 -23.69 -18.04 -29.82
N GLY A 278 -23.30 -17.79 -28.58
CA GLY A 278 -21.92 -17.94 -28.14
C GLY A 278 -21.69 -17.50 -26.71
N ASN A 279 -20.42 -17.44 -26.33
CA ASN A 279 -19.96 -16.91 -25.05
C ASN A 279 -18.92 -15.82 -25.30
N ASN A 280 -18.85 -14.83 -24.40
CA ASN A 280 -17.94 -13.72 -24.58
C ASN A 280 -17.43 -13.20 -23.25
N GLU A 281 -16.12 -12.97 -23.16
CA GLU A 281 -15.48 -12.36 -21.99
C GLU A 281 -15.54 -10.83 -22.03
N THR A 282 -15.14 -10.16 -20.94
CA THR A 282 -15.25 -8.70 -20.74
C THR A 282 -14.61 -7.84 -21.84
N SER A 283 -13.50 -8.31 -22.43
CA SER A 283 -12.82 -7.67 -23.57
C SER A 283 -13.45 -7.98 -24.93
N GLY A 284 -14.42 -8.90 -24.96
CA GLY A 284 -15.04 -9.43 -26.16
C GLY A 284 -16.02 -8.47 -26.84
N ALA A 285 -16.20 -8.67 -28.14
CA ALA A 285 -16.95 -7.77 -29.02
C ALA A 285 -18.44 -7.64 -28.64
N PHE A 286 -19.09 -8.69 -28.11
CA PHE A 286 -20.51 -8.72 -27.78
C PHE A 286 -20.82 -8.17 -26.39
N LEU A 287 -19.94 -8.41 -25.42
CA LEU A 287 -20.07 -7.82 -24.10
C LEU A 287 -19.71 -6.32 -24.12
N ASN A 288 -18.77 -5.93 -25.00
CA ASN A 288 -18.47 -4.54 -25.35
C ASN A 288 -18.16 -3.68 -24.11
N GLY A 289 -17.25 -4.17 -23.25
CA GLY A 289 -16.77 -3.48 -22.06
C GLY A 289 -17.77 -3.42 -20.89
N GLN A 290 -18.90 -4.12 -20.98
CA GLN A 290 -19.83 -4.28 -19.85
C GLN A 290 -19.28 -5.29 -18.84
N VAL A 291 -19.63 -5.13 -17.57
CA VAL A 291 -19.19 -6.01 -16.48
C VAL A 291 -20.27 -7.05 -16.20
N PRO A 292 -19.99 -8.36 -16.37
CA PRO A 292 -20.93 -9.42 -16.02
C PRO A 292 -21.19 -9.46 -14.51
N PRO A 293 -22.43 -9.77 -14.08
CA PRO A 293 -22.78 -9.94 -12.68
C PRO A 293 -22.04 -11.06 -11.93
N GLU A 294 -21.62 -12.13 -12.60
CA GLU A 294 -20.83 -13.23 -12.02
C GLU A 294 -19.69 -13.63 -12.98
N GLY A 295 -18.45 -13.62 -12.48
CA GLY A 295 -17.29 -13.95 -13.31
C GLY A 295 -16.90 -12.85 -14.30
N ASN A 296 -16.44 -13.23 -15.49
CA ASN A 296 -16.00 -12.29 -16.52
C ASN A 296 -16.57 -12.58 -17.92
N ARG A 297 -17.51 -13.51 -18.04
CA ARG A 297 -18.14 -13.97 -19.28
C ARG A 297 -19.66 -13.83 -19.23
N VAL A 298 -20.26 -13.89 -20.42
CA VAL A 298 -21.70 -13.99 -20.60
C VAL A 298 -22.01 -15.00 -21.70
N GLY A 299 -23.19 -15.61 -21.60
CA GLY A 299 -23.83 -16.24 -22.74
C GLY A 299 -24.54 -15.18 -23.58
N PHE A 300 -24.51 -15.29 -24.89
CA PHE A 300 -25.25 -14.36 -25.75
C PHE A 300 -26.05 -15.07 -26.84
N ILE A 301 -27.13 -14.41 -27.25
CA ILE A 301 -27.97 -14.78 -28.38
C ILE A 301 -28.13 -13.56 -29.27
N GLN A 302 -27.45 -13.56 -30.42
CA GLN A 302 -27.61 -12.54 -31.45
C GLN A 302 -28.76 -12.92 -32.40
N GLY A 303 -29.69 -11.99 -32.60
CA GLY A 303 -30.86 -12.24 -33.44
C GLY A 303 -31.78 -13.33 -32.86
N VAL A 304 -32.65 -13.90 -33.70
CA VAL A 304 -33.53 -14.99 -33.27
C VAL A 304 -32.71 -16.25 -32.99
N GLY A 305 -32.75 -16.71 -31.75
CA GLY A 305 -32.03 -17.90 -31.30
C GLY A 305 -32.44 -18.34 -29.91
N GLN A 306 -31.86 -19.44 -29.44
CA GLN A 306 -32.12 -19.98 -28.11
C GLN A 306 -30.89 -20.69 -27.54
N LEU A 307 -30.75 -20.64 -26.21
CA LEU A 307 -29.91 -21.52 -25.40
C LEU A 307 -30.84 -22.36 -24.52
N SER A 308 -30.60 -23.66 -24.41
CA SER A 308 -31.43 -24.54 -23.58
C SER A 308 -30.61 -25.56 -22.80
N GLN A 309 -31.19 -26.04 -21.71
CA GLN A 309 -30.66 -27.16 -20.92
C GLN A 309 -31.83 -27.94 -20.30
N THR A 310 -31.65 -29.24 -20.07
CA THR A 310 -32.60 -30.03 -19.29
C THR A 310 -32.33 -29.86 -17.80
N LEU A 311 -33.28 -29.25 -17.07
CA LEU A 311 -33.28 -29.23 -15.61
C LEU A 311 -33.53 -30.65 -15.08
N THR A 312 -32.78 -31.06 -14.08
CA THR A 312 -32.95 -32.33 -13.39
C THR A 312 -33.14 -32.10 -11.88
N GLY A 313 -33.76 -33.05 -11.19
CA GLY A 313 -34.00 -32.95 -9.75
C GLY A 313 -35.23 -32.13 -9.35
N LEU A 314 -36.12 -31.82 -10.29
CA LEU A 314 -37.41 -31.21 -9.97
C LEU A 314 -38.27 -32.18 -9.15
N ILE A 315 -39.10 -31.63 -8.26
CA ILE A 315 -40.07 -32.42 -7.50
C ILE A 315 -41.44 -32.21 -8.16
N PRO A 316 -42.09 -33.25 -8.73
CA PRO A 316 -43.42 -33.12 -9.29
C PRO A 316 -44.42 -32.56 -8.27
N GLY A 317 -45.16 -31.53 -8.66
CA GLY A 317 -46.09 -30.80 -7.79
C GLY A 317 -45.45 -29.67 -6.97
N GLN A 318 -44.12 -29.57 -6.93
CA GLN A 318 -43.42 -28.44 -6.30
C GLN A 318 -43.39 -27.24 -7.25
N ARG A 319 -43.48 -26.04 -6.67
CA ARG A 319 -43.42 -24.79 -7.39
C ARG A 319 -42.00 -24.22 -7.41
N TYR A 320 -41.62 -23.62 -8.53
CA TYR A 320 -40.30 -23.03 -8.80
C TYR A 320 -40.41 -21.70 -9.55
N SER A 321 -39.39 -20.85 -9.46
CA SER A 321 -39.23 -19.61 -10.22
C SER A 321 -37.87 -19.57 -10.89
N LEU A 322 -37.81 -19.01 -12.11
CA LEU A 322 -36.57 -18.76 -12.85
C LEU A 322 -36.10 -17.33 -12.60
N LEU A 323 -34.80 -17.15 -12.39
CA LEU A 323 -34.13 -15.86 -12.30
C LEU A 323 -32.90 -15.87 -13.21
N PHE A 324 -32.59 -14.77 -13.85
CA PHE A 324 -31.32 -14.56 -14.55
C PHE A 324 -31.04 -13.07 -14.69
N ARG A 325 -29.79 -12.73 -14.98
CA ARG A 325 -29.36 -11.38 -15.32
C ARG A 325 -29.31 -11.23 -16.83
N GLU A 326 -29.81 -10.12 -17.34
CA GLU A 326 -29.87 -9.85 -18.77
C GLU A 326 -29.44 -8.42 -19.12
N ASN A 327 -28.87 -8.25 -20.31
CA ASN A 327 -28.53 -6.94 -20.85
C ASN A 327 -28.46 -7.04 -22.38
N GLU A 328 -28.21 -5.93 -23.08
CA GLU A 328 -27.92 -5.94 -24.51
C GLU A 328 -26.58 -5.28 -24.84
N ARG A 329 -26.07 -5.57 -26.04
CA ARG A 329 -24.81 -5.00 -26.52
C ARG A 329 -24.87 -3.50 -26.78
N GLY A 330 -26.02 -2.95 -27.18
CA GLY A 330 -26.28 -1.52 -27.39
C GLY A 330 -25.63 -0.89 -28.64
N TYR A 331 -25.92 -1.40 -29.84
CA TYR A 331 -25.52 -0.77 -31.10
C TYR A 331 -26.49 0.33 -31.55
N ALA A 332 -25.98 1.46 -32.07
CA ALA A 332 -26.79 2.63 -32.35
C ALA A 332 -27.70 2.47 -33.59
N GLY A 333 -29.01 2.65 -33.41
CA GLY A 333 -29.99 2.89 -34.49
C GLY A 333 -30.83 1.69 -34.95
N GLY A 334 -30.81 0.55 -34.25
CA GLY A 334 -31.62 -0.65 -34.55
C GLY A 334 -32.73 -0.96 -33.53
N GLU A 335 -33.58 -1.94 -33.85
CA GLU A 335 -34.50 -2.57 -32.90
C GLU A 335 -33.73 -3.20 -31.71
N ARG A 336 -34.38 -3.33 -30.55
CA ARG A 336 -33.76 -3.78 -29.29
C ARG A 336 -33.70 -5.30 -29.20
N ALA A 337 -32.78 -5.85 -28.39
CA ALA A 337 -32.85 -7.27 -28.04
C ALA A 337 -34.15 -7.57 -27.28
N ARG A 338 -34.79 -8.73 -27.55
CA ARG A 338 -36.08 -9.09 -26.96
C ARG A 338 -36.04 -10.46 -26.27
N PRO A 339 -35.38 -10.58 -25.10
CA PRO A 339 -35.23 -11.86 -24.43
C PRO A 339 -36.57 -12.41 -23.92
N SER A 340 -36.68 -13.73 -23.89
CA SER A 340 -37.79 -14.47 -23.28
C SER A 340 -37.28 -15.77 -22.65
N ALA A 341 -38.05 -16.38 -21.74
CA ALA A 341 -37.67 -17.67 -21.17
C ALA A 341 -38.87 -18.60 -20.96
N SER A 342 -38.67 -19.89 -21.16
CA SER A 342 -39.67 -20.93 -20.91
C SER A 342 -39.10 -22.15 -20.17
N ILE A 343 -39.95 -22.81 -19.39
CA ILE A 343 -39.63 -24.07 -18.71
C ILE A 343 -40.70 -25.12 -19.04
N GLY A 344 -40.28 -26.28 -19.55
CA GLY A 344 -41.18 -27.36 -19.97
C GLY A 344 -42.19 -26.90 -21.03
N GLY A 345 -41.81 -25.95 -21.89
CA GLY A 345 -42.68 -25.32 -22.88
C GLY A 345 -43.60 -24.21 -22.36
N THR A 346 -43.62 -23.94 -21.06
CA THR A 346 -44.40 -22.84 -20.47
C THR A 346 -43.56 -21.58 -20.42
N VAL A 347 -44.01 -20.48 -21.04
CA VAL A 347 -43.32 -19.18 -20.98
C VAL A 347 -43.39 -18.61 -19.57
N VAL A 348 -42.24 -18.49 -18.91
CA VAL A 348 -42.11 -17.96 -17.54
C VAL A 348 -41.68 -16.50 -17.55
N VAL A 349 -40.83 -16.07 -18.49
CA VAL A 349 -40.49 -14.66 -18.73
C VAL A 349 -41.03 -14.25 -20.11
N GLN A 350 -41.93 -13.27 -20.14
CA GLN A 350 -42.49 -12.74 -21.38
C GLN A 350 -41.46 -11.89 -22.13
N SER A 351 -41.56 -11.91 -23.46
CA SER A 351 -40.75 -11.05 -24.34
C SER A 351 -40.94 -9.57 -24.00
N HIS A 352 -39.83 -8.86 -23.86
CA HIS A 352 -39.77 -7.42 -23.56
C HIS A 352 -38.53 -6.82 -24.22
N ASP A 353 -38.50 -5.50 -24.39
CA ASP A 353 -37.36 -4.82 -25.02
C ASP A 353 -36.27 -4.51 -23.99
N LEU A 354 -35.01 -4.85 -24.29
CA LEU A 354 -33.86 -4.47 -23.47
C LEU A 354 -33.19 -3.19 -23.97
N LYS A 355 -32.59 -2.44 -23.06
CA LYS A 355 -31.70 -1.31 -23.36
C LYS A 355 -30.35 -1.56 -22.71
N ARG A 356 -29.27 -1.18 -23.40
CA ARG A 356 -27.91 -1.27 -22.84
C ARG A 356 -27.77 -0.37 -21.62
N THR A 357 -27.32 -0.98 -20.52
CA THR A 357 -27.07 -0.31 -19.24
C THR A 357 -25.71 -0.74 -18.68
N GLU A 358 -25.16 0.02 -17.74
CA GLU A 358 -23.89 -0.36 -17.08
C GLU A 358 -24.03 -1.63 -16.24
N ARG A 359 -25.22 -1.87 -15.66
CA ARG A 359 -25.55 -3.03 -14.85
C ARG A 359 -26.63 -3.87 -15.52
N PHE A 360 -26.50 -5.19 -15.45
CA PHE A 360 -27.48 -6.13 -15.99
C PHE A 360 -28.76 -6.09 -15.17
N ARG A 361 -29.89 -6.19 -15.87
CA ARG A 361 -31.23 -6.24 -15.32
C ARG A 361 -31.55 -7.62 -14.74
N LEU A 362 -32.29 -7.68 -13.64
CA LEU A 362 -32.87 -8.92 -13.11
C LEU A 362 -34.14 -9.31 -13.88
N ALA A 363 -34.10 -10.44 -14.56
CA ALA A 363 -35.29 -11.10 -15.08
C ALA A 363 -35.84 -12.09 -14.06
N LEU A 364 -37.07 -11.88 -13.59
CA LEU A 364 -37.79 -12.80 -12.72
C LEU A 364 -38.97 -13.44 -13.47
N GLY A 365 -38.93 -14.76 -13.61
CA GLY A 365 -39.98 -15.55 -14.25
C GLY A 365 -41.20 -15.76 -13.36
N ASN A 366 -42.38 -15.82 -13.99
CA ASN A 366 -43.59 -16.30 -13.34
C ASN A 366 -43.35 -17.72 -12.80
N PRO A 367 -43.77 -17.99 -11.56
CA PRO A 367 -43.54 -19.30 -10.97
C PRO A 367 -44.32 -20.39 -11.72
N PHE A 368 -43.68 -21.55 -11.90
CA PHE A 368 -44.27 -22.72 -12.54
C PHE A 368 -44.33 -23.89 -11.55
N THR A 369 -45.25 -24.83 -11.76
CA THR A 369 -45.31 -26.09 -11.00
C THR A 369 -44.70 -27.19 -11.83
N ALA A 370 -43.72 -27.90 -11.28
CA ALA A 370 -43.07 -29.00 -11.99
C ALA A 370 -44.08 -30.14 -12.22
N SER A 371 -44.26 -30.56 -13.47
CA SER A 371 -45.11 -31.70 -13.83
C SER A 371 -44.36 -33.03 -13.78
N SER A 372 -43.02 -32.99 -13.82
CA SER A 372 -42.10 -34.14 -13.82
C SER A 372 -40.82 -33.82 -13.07
N THR A 373 -39.95 -34.82 -12.88
CA THR A 373 -38.63 -34.65 -12.23
C THR A 373 -37.58 -33.97 -13.12
N THR A 374 -37.93 -33.72 -14.38
CA THR A 374 -37.12 -32.98 -15.35
C THR A 374 -37.99 -32.00 -16.14
N ALA A 375 -37.41 -30.92 -16.64
CA ALA A 375 -38.06 -29.97 -17.55
C ALA A 375 -37.01 -29.25 -18.39
N GLU A 376 -37.31 -28.92 -19.65
CA GLU A 376 -36.39 -28.14 -20.49
C GLU A 376 -36.49 -26.65 -20.14
N LEU A 377 -35.37 -26.03 -19.75
CA LEU A 377 -35.21 -24.58 -19.63
C LEU A 377 -34.72 -24.03 -20.97
N VAL A 378 -35.38 -22.99 -21.48
CA VAL A 378 -35.01 -22.31 -22.72
C VAL A 378 -34.92 -20.82 -22.49
N LEU A 379 -33.76 -20.22 -22.73
CA LEU A 379 -33.55 -18.79 -22.89
C LEU A 379 -33.61 -18.47 -24.39
N ARG A 380 -34.33 -17.42 -24.77
CA ARG A 380 -34.51 -17.01 -26.17
C ARG A 380 -34.22 -15.55 -26.34
N ASN A 381 -33.87 -15.17 -27.57
CA ASN A 381 -34.02 -13.82 -28.05
C ASN A 381 -35.00 -13.85 -29.23
N GLU A 382 -36.06 -13.06 -29.15
CA GLU A 382 -37.16 -13.03 -30.14
C GLU A 382 -36.94 -11.99 -31.24
N ALA A 383 -35.94 -11.11 -31.10
CA ALA A 383 -35.67 -10.03 -32.05
C ALA A 383 -34.86 -10.52 -33.26
N ALA A 384 -35.38 -10.33 -34.47
CA ALA A 384 -34.65 -10.63 -35.70
C ALA A 384 -33.59 -9.57 -36.01
N ILE A 385 -32.48 -9.95 -36.65
CA ILE A 385 -31.44 -9.01 -37.08
C ILE A 385 -32.01 -8.13 -38.20
N GLU A 386 -32.04 -6.81 -38.00
CA GLU A 386 -32.45 -5.85 -39.03
C GLU A 386 -31.25 -5.15 -39.68
N MET A 387 -31.48 -4.43 -40.79
CA MET A 387 -30.46 -3.86 -41.68
C MET A 387 -29.40 -2.96 -40.99
N TYR A 388 -29.64 -2.49 -39.76
CA TYR A 388 -28.73 -1.63 -38.97
C TYR A 388 -28.55 -2.06 -37.50
N GLY A 389 -29.10 -3.21 -37.07
CA GLY A 389 -29.03 -3.69 -35.69
C GLY A 389 -28.29 -5.03 -35.56
N ASP A 390 -27.80 -5.33 -34.36
CA ASP A 390 -27.18 -6.62 -34.03
C ASP A 390 -27.92 -7.36 -32.90
N ASN A 391 -28.99 -6.78 -32.36
CA ASN A 391 -30.04 -7.36 -31.50
C ASN A 391 -29.51 -8.49 -30.62
N THR A 392 -28.48 -8.20 -29.83
CA THR A 392 -27.76 -9.22 -29.05
C THR A 392 -28.21 -9.16 -27.59
N ALA A 393 -28.91 -10.20 -27.14
CA ALA A 393 -29.23 -10.40 -25.74
C ALA A 393 -28.06 -11.10 -25.04
N LEU A 394 -27.67 -10.57 -23.88
CA LEU A 394 -26.63 -11.09 -23.00
C LEU A 394 -27.30 -11.68 -21.77
N PHE A 395 -26.83 -12.83 -21.30
CA PHE A 395 -27.37 -13.56 -20.15
C PHE A 395 -26.25 -13.95 -19.20
N ASP A 396 -26.54 -13.90 -17.90
CA ASP A 396 -25.66 -14.33 -16.81
C ASP A 396 -26.50 -14.74 -15.58
N GLN A 397 -25.88 -15.38 -14.59
CA GLN A 397 -26.48 -15.78 -13.30
C GLN A 397 -27.83 -16.51 -13.41
N VAL A 398 -27.94 -17.50 -14.29
CA VAL A 398 -29.19 -18.25 -14.47
C VAL A 398 -29.44 -19.16 -13.27
N ARG A 399 -30.58 -19.00 -12.58
CA ARG A 399 -30.92 -19.71 -11.35
C ARG A 399 -32.38 -20.16 -11.37
N VAL A 400 -32.67 -21.36 -10.87
CA VAL A 400 -34.05 -21.80 -10.59
C VAL A 400 -34.18 -22.07 -9.11
N ALA A 401 -35.05 -21.31 -8.45
CA ALA A 401 -35.29 -21.35 -7.01
C ALA A 401 -36.70 -21.87 -6.68
N ASN A 402 -36.95 -22.16 -5.40
CA ASN A 402 -38.30 -22.44 -4.91
C ASN A 402 -39.27 -21.30 -5.29
N GLY A 403 -40.47 -21.67 -5.72
CA GLY A 403 -41.42 -20.77 -6.36
C GLY A 403 -41.84 -19.61 -5.46
N VAL A 404 -41.35 -18.41 -5.78
CA VAL A 404 -41.77 -17.16 -5.18
C VAL A 404 -42.78 -16.45 -6.09
N PRO A 405 -43.75 -15.71 -5.54
CA PRO A 405 -44.63 -14.87 -6.34
C PRO A 405 -43.83 -13.84 -7.16
N ALA A 406 -44.25 -13.59 -8.40
CA ALA A 406 -43.58 -12.62 -9.26
C ALA A 406 -44.15 -11.21 -9.05
N ILE A 407 -43.26 -10.24 -8.82
CA ILE A 407 -43.58 -8.81 -8.86
C ILE A 407 -43.49 -8.37 -10.33
N LYS A 408 -44.52 -7.69 -10.80
CA LYS A 408 -44.55 -7.14 -12.16
C LYS A 408 -43.73 -5.85 -12.19
N ASP A 409 -42.90 -5.71 -13.22
CA ASP A 409 -42.06 -4.53 -13.42
C ASP A 409 -41.25 -4.16 -12.15
N PRO A 410 -40.39 -5.08 -11.68
CA PRO A 410 -39.68 -4.93 -10.41
C PRO A 410 -38.64 -3.80 -10.42
N GLY A 411 -38.06 -3.50 -11.59
CA GLY A 411 -37.14 -2.39 -11.81
C GLY A 411 -37.79 -1.15 -12.44
N PHE A 412 -39.12 -1.09 -12.50
CA PHE A 412 -39.86 0.09 -12.99
C PHE A 412 -39.58 0.52 -14.43
N GLU A 413 -39.21 -0.42 -15.31
CA GLU A 413 -38.89 -0.19 -16.73
C GLU A 413 -40.15 -0.08 -17.62
N THR A 414 -41.36 -0.14 -17.05
CA THR A 414 -42.63 -0.08 -17.79
C THR A 414 -43.61 0.95 -17.18
N PRO A 415 -44.06 1.97 -17.96
CA PRO A 415 -43.76 2.21 -19.36
C PRO A 415 -42.34 2.73 -19.59
N ASP A 416 -41.77 2.48 -20.77
CA ASP A 416 -40.53 3.12 -21.21
C ASP A 416 -40.74 4.64 -21.31
N ILE A 417 -39.97 5.43 -20.56
CA ILE A 417 -40.06 6.90 -20.54
C ILE A 417 -38.77 7.57 -21.04
N THR A 418 -38.82 8.90 -21.18
CA THR A 418 -37.66 9.75 -21.46
C THR A 418 -37.72 10.96 -20.53
N GLY A 419 -36.64 11.26 -19.82
CA GLY A 419 -36.61 12.23 -18.74
C GLY A 419 -37.33 11.71 -17.49
N TYR A 420 -38.39 12.37 -17.06
CA TYR A 420 -39.18 11.95 -15.91
C TYR A 420 -40.67 12.13 -16.16
N VAL A 421 -41.50 11.28 -15.56
CA VAL A 421 -42.96 11.31 -15.69
C VAL A 421 -43.59 11.14 -14.31
N TYR A 422 -44.38 12.14 -13.89
CA TYR A 422 -45.26 12.02 -12.74
C TYR A 422 -46.50 11.21 -13.11
N GLU A 423 -46.95 10.36 -12.20
CA GLU A 423 -48.15 9.53 -12.34
C GLU A 423 -48.15 8.74 -13.66
N PRO A 424 -47.11 7.90 -13.88
CA PRO A 424 -46.86 7.22 -15.15
C PRO A 424 -48.04 6.34 -15.59
N ALA A 425 -48.75 6.77 -16.63
CA ALA A 425 -49.85 6.00 -17.21
C ALA A 425 -49.32 4.69 -17.83
N GLY A 426 -49.89 3.56 -17.42
CA GLY A 426 -49.50 2.23 -17.92
C GLY A 426 -48.54 1.45 -17.02
N SER A 427 -48.09 2.03 -15.90
CA SER A 427 -47.34 1.27 -14.89
C SER A 427 -48.22 0.19 -14.26
N PRO A 428 -47.69 -1.02 -13.98
CA PRO A 428 -48.42 -2.05 -13.23
C PRO A 428 -48.54 -1.73 -11.73
N TRP A 429 -47.84 -0.69 -11.27
CA TRP A 429 -47.95 -0.17 -9.91
C TRP A 429 -49.06 0.87 -9.82
N SER A 430 -49.96 0.69 -8.86
CA SER A 430 -51.02 1.64 -8.54
C SER A 430 -50.50 2.68 -7.54
N HIS A 431 -51.05 3.88 -7.54
CA HIS A 431 -50.64 4.93 -6.61
C HIS A 431 -51.80 5.78 -6.11
N GLN A 432 -51.56 6.48 -5.01
CA GLN A 432 -52.44 7.48 -4.42
C GLN A 432 -51.56 8.63 -3.90
N GLY A 433 -51.88 9.85 -4.35
CA GLY A 433 -51.02 11.03 -4.16
C GLY A 433 -50.17 11.30 -5.41
N GLY A 434 -49.79 12.57 -5.61
CA GLY A 434 -49.13 13.05 -6.83
C GLY A 434 -47.61 12.88 -6.89
N GLY A 435 -47.05 12.03 -6.04
CA GLY A 435 -45.60 11.91 -5.82
C GLY A 435 -44.95 10.67 -6.42
N PHE A 436 -45.68 9.88 -7.22
CA PHE A 436 -45.15 8.68 -7.88
C PHE A 436 -44.56 9.09 -9.23
N VAL A 437 -43.25 8.95 -9.38
CA VAL A 437 -42.51 9.41 -10.55
C VAL A 437 -41.70 8.24 -11.11
N LEU A 438 -41.61 8.12 -12.42
CA LEU A 438 -40.53 7.37 -13.07
C LEU A 438 -39.48 8.36 -13.56
N SER A 439 -38.21 8.02 -13.38
CA SER A 439 -37.09 8.89 -13.74
C SER A 439 -36.02 8.09 -14.45
N ASP A 440 -35.65 8.50 -15.67
CA ASP A 440 -34.61 7.88 -16.47
C ASP A 440 -33.20 8.48 -16.19
N ASN A 441 -32.17 7.88 -16.80
CA ASN A 441 -30.77 8.29 -16.68
C ASN A 441 -30.48 9.73 -17.12
N ASN A 442 -31.35 10.33 -17.95
CA ASN A 442 -31.17 11.67 -18.51
C ASN A 442 -32.04 12.72 -17.79
N SER A 443 -32.72 12.32 -16.73
CA SER A 443 -33.58 13.19 -15.95
C SER A 443 -32.79 14.20 -15.10
N GLY A 444 -33.44 15.32 -14.76
CA GLY A 444 -32.89 16.32 -13.85
C GLY A 444 -32.79 15.86 -12.38
N PHE A 445 -33.23 14.65 -12.04
CA PHE A 445 -33.21 14.14 -10.68
C PHE A 445 -31.80 13.71 -10.21
N GLY A 446 -30.89 13.38 -11.13
CA GLY A 446 -29.44 13.37 -10.87
C GLY A 446 -28.86 12.13 -10.17
N ASN A 447 -29.64 11.09 -9.88
CA ASN A 447 -29.12 9.78 -9.52
C ASN A 447 -29.41 8.79 -10.66
N PRO A 448 -28.41 8.01 -11.14
CA PRO A 448 -28.68 6.91 -12.07
C PRO A 448 -29.50 5.82 -11.37
N PRO A 449 -30.33 5.05 -12.08
CA PRO A 449 -31.07 3.91 -11.55
C PRO A 449 -30.11 2.81 -11.08
N TYR A 450 -30.60 1.89 -10.24
CA TYR A 450 -29.77 0.82 -9.69
C TYR A 450 -29.46 -0.25 -10.72
N GLU A 451 -30.48 -0.60 -11.52
CA GLU A 451 -30.41 -1.40 -12.73
C GLU A 451 -31.26 -0.75 -13.83
N GLY A 452 -31.19 -1.24 -15.06
CA GLY A 452 -32.08 -0.73 -16.11
C GLY A 452 -31.85 0.74 -16.47
N THR A 453 -32.87 1.37 -17.07
CA THR A 453 -32.78 2.73 -17.62
C THR A 453 -33.60 3.76 -16.86
N GLN A 454 -34.39 3.33 -15.88
CA GLN A 454 -35.22 4.21 -15.09
C GLN A 454 -35.52 3.58 -13.72
N ALA A 455 -35.79 4.41 -12.74
CA ALA A 455 -36.19 3.96 -11.40
C ALA A 455 -37.47 4.67 -10.96
N MET A 456 -38.14 4.08 -9.97
CA MET A 456 -39.21 4.78 -9.27
C MET A 456 -38.61 5.87 -8.39
N VAL A 457 -39.22 7.04 -8.40
CA VAL A 457 -38.95 8.15 -7.50
C VAL A 457 -40.21 8.46 -6.70
N LEU A 458 -40.05 8.51 -5.39
CA LEU A 458 -41.06 9.02 -4.48
C LEU A 458 -40.72 10.45 -4.11
N GLN A 459 -41.68 11.37 -4.30
CA GLN A 459 -41.56 12.76 -3.91
C GLN A 459 -42.75 13.20 -3.06
N GLY A 460 -42.49 13.63 -1.83
CA GLY A 460 -43.53 14.01 -0.87
C GLY A 460 -44.37 12.83 -0.39
N ALA A 461 -45.56 13.11 0.16
CA ALA A 461 -46.45 12.09 0.70
C ALA A 461 -47.19 11.36 -0.44
N VAL A 462 -46.74 10.14 -0.73
CA VAL A 462 -47.32 9.27 -1.76
C VAL A 462 -47.38 7.83 -1.26
N ARG A 463 -48.41 7.11 -1.72
CA ARG A 463 -48.56 5.68 -1.51
C ARG A 463 -48.56 4.98 -2.86
N VAL A 464 -47.69 4.01 -3.05
CA VAL A 464 -47.57 3.19 -4.28
C VAL A 464 -47.74 1.72 -3.88
N TRP A 465 -48.46 0.92 -4.67
CA TRP A 465 -48.67 -0.48 -4.36
C TRP A 465 -48.86 -1.37 -5.59
N GLN A 466 -48.63 -2.66 -5.41
CA GLN A 466 -48.96 -3.69 -6.38
C GLN A 466 -49.59 -4.90 -5.69
N THR A 467 -50.69 -5.42 -6.26
CA THR A 467 -51.25 -6.70 -5.84
C THR A 467 -50.46 -7.84 -6.48
N VAL A 468 -49.79 -8.63 -5.66
CA VAL A 468 -48.99 -9.78 -6.06
C VAL A 468 -49.76 -11.05 -5.73
N ASN A 469 -49.87 -11.95 -6.72
CA ASN A 469 -50.60 -13.21 -6.60
C ASN A 469 -49.65 -14.40 -6.60
N GLY A 470 -50.09 -15.50 -6.01
CA GLY A 470 -49.35 -16.75 -6.01
C GLY A 470 -48.54 -16.98 -4.73
N PHE A 471 -48.87 -16.34 -3.63
CA PHE A 471 -48.33 -16.74 -2.33
C PHE A 471 -48.88 -18.11 -1.92
N GLU A 472 -48.07 -18.90 -1.20
CA GLU A 472 -48.53 -20.12 -0.55
C GLU A 472 -48.87 -19.80 0.89
N VAL A 473 -50.14 -19.98 1.28
CA VAL A 473 -50.61 -19.66 2.63
C VAL A 473 -49.81 -20.47 3.66
N GLY A 474 -49.29 -19.78 4.68
CA GLY A 474 -48.45 -20.37 5.73
C GLY A 474 -46.97 -20.44 5.39
N LYS A 475 -46.55 -20.08 4.17
CA LYS A 475 -45.12 -19.93 3.82
C LYS A 475 -44.60 -18.55 4.21
N THR A 476 -43.34 -18.50 4.64
CA THR A 476 -42.64 -17.27 4.97
C THR A 476 -41.88 -16.75 3.75
N TYR A 477 -41.95 -15.44 3.54
CA TYR A 477 -41.30 -14.72 2.46
C TYR A 477 -40.54 -13.50 3.00
N VAL A 478 -39.56 -13.03 2.24
CA VAL A 478 -38.88 -11.73 2.43
C VAL A 478 -39.01 -10.93 1.14
N LEU A 479 -38.98 -9.60 1.24
CA LEU A 479 -38.96 -8.69 0.10
C LEU A 479 -37.58 -8.03 0.01
N HIS A 480 -37.02 -7.96 -1.19
CA HIS A 480 -35.78 -7.26 -1.49
C HIS A 480 -36.05 -6.04 -2.37
N TRP A 481 -35.25 -4.98 -2.22
CA TRP A 481 -35.30 -3.78 -3.06
C TRP A 481 -33.99 -2.97 -2.95
N ALA A 482 -33.68 -2.18 -3.96
CA ALA A 482 -32.66 -1.14 -3.91
C ALA A 482 -33.27 0.22 -3.56
N GLU A 483 -32.55 1.03 -2.80
CA GLU A 483 -32.95 2.42 -2.47
C GLU A 483 -31.76 3.39 -2.45
N CYS A 484 -32.01 4.65 -2.82
CA CYS A 484 -31.11 5.78 -2.52
C CYS A 484 -31.86 7.11 -2.43
N ASP A 485 -31.25 8.08 -1.76
CA ASP A 485 -31.72 9.46 -1.70
C ASP A 485 -31.04 10.31 -2.76
N ARG A 486 -31.77 11.32 -3.24
CA ARG A 486 -31.28 12.27 -4.23
C ARG A 486 -30.02 12.98 -3.72
N THR A 487 -28.96 12.91 -4.52
CA THR A 487 -27.67 13.50 -4.19
C THR A 487 -27.81 15.02 -3.95
N GLY A 488 -27.34 15.49 -2.79
CA GLY A 488 -27.30 16.91 -2.45
C GLY A 488 -28.62 17.55 -1.99
N LEU A 489 -29.75 16.82 -2.03
CA LEU A 489 -31.07 17.34 -1.64
C LEU A 489 -31.75 16.51 -0.53
N GLY A 490 -31.27 15.28 -0.30
CA GLY A 490 -31.87 14.32 0.64
C GLY A 490 -33.16 13.70 0.08
N GLY A 491 -33.80 12.82 0.85
CA GLY A 491 -35.05 12.19 0.43
C GLY A 491 -36.10 12.07 1.52
N ASN A 492 -36.83 10.96 1.48
CA ASN A 492 -38.09 10.76 2.19
C ASN A 492 -37.95 9.60 3.18
N ASP A 493 -38.68 9.71 4.28
CA ASP A 493 -38.90 8.55 5.11
C ASP A 493 -39.86 7.59 4.40
N ILE A 494 -39.43 6.35 4.17
CA ILE A 494 -40.25 5.31 3.54
C ILE A 494 -40.60 4.20 4.52
N GLN A 495 -41.77 3.60 4.34
CA GLN A 495 -42.21 2.38 5.00
C GLN A 495 -42.73 1.41 3.93
N ILE A 496 -42.43 0.13 4.08
CA ILE A 496 -42.95 -0.92 3.20
C ILE A 496 -43.78 -1.90 4.05
N SER A 497 -44.96 -2.25 3.55
CA SER A 497 -45.89 -3.17 4.20
C SER A 497 -46.45 -4.20 3.23
N ILE A 498 -46.79 -5.37 3.75
CA ILE A 498 -47.61 -6.37 3.08
C ILE A 498 -49.04 -6.20 3.59
N ASP A 499 -49.93 -5.81 2.67
CA ASP A 499 -51.27 -5.30 2.95
C ASP A 499 -51.22 -4.09 3.90
N SER A 500 -51.40 -4.34 5.20
CA SER A 500 -51.31 -3.33 6.28
C SER A 500 -50.23 -3.69 7.31
N ASN A 501 -49.53 -4.81 7.15
CA ASN A 501 -48.49 -5.28 8.06
C ASN A 501 -47.13 -4.73 7.63
N VAL A 502 -46.51 -3.91 8.49
CA VAL A 502 -45.21 -3.30 8.19
C VAL A 502 -44.11 -4.36 8.18
N ILE A 503 -43.41 -4.47 7.05
CA ILE A 503 -42.26 -5.38 6.86
C ILE A 503 -40.94 -4.61 6.70
N ALA A 504 -40.99 -3.31 6.47
CA ALA A 504 -39.86 -2.39 6.58
C ALA A 504 -40.35 -1.14 7.32
N PRO A 505 -39.93 -0.93 8.58
CA PRO A 505 -40.32 0.24 9.37
C PRO A 505 -39.89 1.54 8.69
N LYS A 506 -40.51 2.63 9.12
CA LYS A 506 -40.15 3.98 8.69
C LYS A 506 -38.65 4.25 8.91
N HIS A 507 -37.91 4.56 7.85
CA HIS A 507 -36.47 4.84 7.94
C HIS A 507 -36.01 5.90 6.92
N VAL A 508 -34.86 6.51 7.21
CA VAL A 508 -34.14 7.46 6.34
C VAL A 508 -33.24 6.68 5.40
N VAL A 509 -33.16 7.11 4.15
CA VAL A 509 -32.38 6.47 3.09
C VAL A 509 -31.01 7.18 2.92
N ASN A 510 -30.04 6.51 2.29
CA ASN A 510 -28.67 7.00 2.10
C ASN A 510 -28.47 7.56 0.67
N THR A 511 -27.52 8.50 0.47
CA THR A 511 -27.19 9.07 -0.84
C THR A 511 -26.56 8.08 -1.83
N GLY A 512 -26.02 6.96 -1.35
CA GLY A 512 -25.59 5.85 -2.21
C GLY A 512 -26.67 4.77 -2.31
N TRP A 513 -26.76 4.10 -3.46
CA TRP A 513 -27.60 2.91 -3.61
C TRP A 513 -27.26 1.83 -2.60
N VAL A 514 -28.28 1.33 -1.91
CA VAL A 514 -28.18 0.21 -0.99
C VAL A 514 -29.27 -0.81 -1.28
N GLN A 515 -28.88 -2.07 -1.37
CA GLN A 515 -29.80 -3.21 -1.40
C GLN A 515 -30.33 -3.51 0.01
N ARG A 516 -31.63 -3.80 0.09
CA ARG A 516 -32.39 -4.00 1.33
C ARG A 516 -33.13 -5.33 1.30
N THR A 517 -33.39 -5.84 2.49
CA THR A 517 -34.23 -7.02 2.72
C THR A 517 -35.22 -6.69 3.83
N SER A 518 -36.48 -7.07 3.67
CA SER A 518 -37.53 -6.82 4.64
C SER A 518 -37.44 -7.77 5.82
N LEU A 519 -38.17 -7.45 6.88
CA LEU A 519 -38.57 -8.46 7.86
C LEU A 519 -39.34 -9.59 7.12
N PRO A 520 -39.12 -10.86 7.47
CA PRO A 520 -39.89 -11.96 6.94
C PRO A 520 -41.36 -11.82 7.32
N PHE A 521 -42.24 -12.20 6.41
CA PHE A 521 -43.68 -12.23 6.64
C PHE A 521 -44.25 -13.58 6.21
N VAL A 522 -45.21 -14.08 6.98
CA VAL A 522 -45.96 -15.28 6.62
C VAL A 522 -47.12 -14.87 5.73
N ALA A 523 -47.23 -15.48 4.56
CA ALA A 523 -48.38 -15.29 3.69
C ALA A 523 -49.65 -15.82 4.36
N THR A 524 -50.63 -14.96 4.56
CA THR A 524 -51.94 -15.34 5.13
C THR A 524 -53.00 -15.55 4.06
N SER A 525 -52.68 -15.20 2.81
CA SER A 525 -53.53 -15.29 1.63
C SER A 525 -52.68 -15.72 0.44
N THR A 526 -53.32 -16.19 -0.63
CA THR A 526 -52.63 -16.44 -1.90
C THR A 526 -52.37 -15.16 -2.70
N SER A 527 -52.88 -14.03 -2.22
CA SER A 527 -52.77 -12.70 -2.82
C SER A 527 -52.55 -11.64 -1.75
N HIS A 528 -51.55 -10.79 -1.94
CA HIS A 528 -51.16 -9.73 -1.02
C HIS A 528 -50.78 -8.45 -1.77
N GLN A 529 -50.96 -7.29 -1.16
CA GLN A 529 -50.46 -6.02 -1.68
C GLN A 529 -49.09 -5.69 -1.10
N ILE A 530 -48.09 -5.46 -1.96
CA ILE A 530 -46.87 -4.79 -1.55
C ILE A 530 -47.16 -3.29 -1.59
N VAL A 531 -47.08 -2.62 -0.45
CA VAL A 531 -47.42 -1.21 -0.29
C VAL A 531 -46.20 -0.45 0.17
N ILE A 532 -45.83 0.58 -0.58
CA ILE A 532 -44.73 1.49 -0.30
C ILE A 532 -45.34 2.85 0.02
N GLN A 533 -44.98 3.41 1.16
CA GLN A 533 -45.51 4.69 1.61
C GLN A 533 -44.37 5.63 1.98
N SER A 534 -44.40 6.83 1.41
CA SER A 534 -43.52 7.94 1.77
C SER A 534 -44.27 8.90 2.70
N PHE A 535 -43.60 9.36 3.76
CA PHE A 535 -44.21 10.15 4.85
C PHE A 535 -43.71 11.59 4.95
N ASN A 536 -42.77 12.01 4.11
CA ASN A 536 -42.19 13.34 4.24
C ASN A 536 -43.21 14.45 3.91
N THR A 537 -43.33 15.38 4.86
CA THR A 537 -44.23 16.56 4.89
C THR A 537 -43.45 17.88 4.97
N ALA A 538 -42.12 17.86 4.90
CA ALA A 538 -41.24 19.03 5.03
C ALA A 538 -41.30 19.98 3.81
N GLY A 539 -41.85 19.53 2.67
CA GLY A 539 -41.92 20.29 1.41
C GLY A 539 -40.57 20.38 0.65
N GLY A 540 -40.63 20.63 -0.66
CA GLY A 540 -39.46 20.80 -1.54
C GLY A 540 -39.14 19.63 -2.48
N ASP A 541 -37.91 19.60 -3.03
CA ASP A 541 -37.43 18.67 -4.07
C ASP A 541 -36.76 17.39 -3.50
N GLN A 542 -37.09 16.99 -2.28
CA GLN A 542 -36.54 15.79 -1.64
C GLN A 542 -37.13 14.51 -2.25
N SER A 543 -36.26 13.62 -2.71
CA SER A 543 -36.66 12.47 -3.53
C SER A 543 -35.91 11.21 -3.11
N THR A 544 -36.65 10.10 -3.03
CA THR A 544 -36.09 8.77 -2.76
C THR A 544 -36.33 7.91 -3.98
N PHE A 545 -35.25 7.33 -4.49
CA PHE A 545 -35.25 6.40 -5.60
C PHE A 545 -35.37 4.97 -5.08
N LEU A 546 -36.13 4.16 -5.81
CA LEU A 546 -36.43 2.77 -5.49
C LEU A 546 -36.38 1.94 -6.77
N ASP A 547 -35.79 0.76 -6.66
CA ASP A 547 -35.50 -0.11 -7.82
C ASP A 547 -35.39 -1.59 -7.37
N GLU A 548 -35.35 -2.52 -8.32
CA GLU A 548 -35.08 -3.96 -8.15
C GLU A 548 -35.92 -4.68 -7.06
N PHE A 549 -37.25 -4.62 -7.13
CA PHE A 549 -38.13 -5.32 -6.18
C PHE A 549 -38.26 -6.83 -6.48
N TYR A 550 -37.91 -7.71 -5.54
CA TYR A 550 -38.20 -9.14 -5.70
C TYR A 550 -38.50 -9.85 -4.38
N LEU A 551 -39.27 -10.94 -4.45
CA LEU A 551 -39.56 -11.78 -3.29
C LEU A 551 -38.55 -12.92 -3.18
N GLY A 552 -38.09 -13.17 -1.96
CA GLY A 552 -37.32 -14.35 -1.60
C GLY A 552 -38.07 -15.21 -0.58
N GLN A 553 -37.55 -16.40 -0.30
CA GLN A 553 -37.83 -17.06 0.97
C GLN A 553 -36.67 -16.73 1.92
N PRO A 554 -36.93 -16.47 3.22
CA PRO A 554 -35.85 -16.28 4.17
C PRO A 554 -34.97 -17.53 4.14
N GLU A 555 -33.66 -17.35 3.97
CA GLU A 555 -32.70 -18.41 4.28
C GLU A 555 -33.03 -18.90 5.70
N GLY A 556 -33.34 -20.19 5.82
CA GLY A 556 -34.10 -20.67 6.97
C GLY A 556 -33.41 -20.32 8.29
N ALA A 557 -34.09 -19.51 9.10
CA ALA A 557 -33.76 -19.40 10.51
C ALA A 557 -33.73 -20.84 11.09
N PRO A 558 -32.66 -21.25 11.79
CA PRO A 558 -32.63 -22.55 12.43
C PRO A 558 -33.85 -22.73 13.34
N PRO A 559 -34.34 -23.96 13.56
CA PRO A 559 -35.33 -24.18 14.61
C PRO A 559 -34.77 -23.63 15.95
N ARG A 560 -35.65 -23.14 16.83
CA ARG A 560 -35.28 -22.79 18.22
C ARG A 560 -34.59 -24.00 18.87
N GLN A 561 -33.35 -23.83 19.32
CA GLN A 561 -32.55 -24.95 19.82
C GLN A 561 -32.32 -24.89 21.33
N THR A 562 -32.11 -23.69 21.88
CA THR A 562 -31.74 -23.55 23.29
C THR A 562 -32.69 -22.64 24.04
N THR A 563 -33.29 -23.17 25.12
CA THR A 563 -34.11 -22.38 26.03
C THR A 563 -33.26 -21.70 27.09
N VAL A 564 -33.46 -20.39 27.32
CA VAL A 564 -32.85 -19.61 28.42
C VAL A 564 -33.88 -19.27 29.48
N GLN A 565 -33.42 -18.86 30.67
CA GLN A 565 -34.31 -18.41 31.76
C GLN A 565 -35.23 -17.26 31.33
N THR A 566 -36.48 -17.30 31.81
CA THR A 566 -37.51 -16.27 31.59
C THR A 566 -37.43 -15.18 32.67
N GLY A 567 -37.93 -13.97 32.36
CA GLY A 567 -38.06 -12.87 33.32
C GLY A 567 -36.75 -12.12 33.61
N LEU A 568 -35.72 -12.31 32.80
CA LEU A 568 -34.47 -11.57 32.88
C LEU A 568 -34.56 -10.27 32.08
N HIS A 569 -33.97 -9.18 32.59
CA HIS A 569 -33.85 -7.93 31.82
C HIS A 569 -32.75 -8.03 30.76
N ALA A 570 -31.74 -8.87 30.96
CA ALA A 570 -30.64 -9.07 30.03
C ALA A 570 -30.15 -10.53 30.05
N THR A 571 -29.81 -11.05 28.87
CA THR A 571 -29.14 -12.33 28.69
C THR A 571 -27.88 -12.12 27.85
N TYR A 572 -26.78 -12.76 28.25
CA TYR A 572 -25.45 -12.53 27.67
C TYR A 572 -24.98 -13.76 26.90
N PHE A 573 -24.34 -13.55 25.76
CA PHE A 573 -23.86 -14.59 24.85
C PHE A 573 -22.40 -14.31 24.45
N ARG A 574 -21.59 -15.36 24.34
CA ARG A 574 -20.20 -15.29 23.83
C ARG A 574 -19.97 -16.35 22.77
N LYS A 575 -19.25 -15.96 21.72
CA LYS A 575 -18.74 -16.87 20.69
C LYS A 575 -17.29 -16.57 20.40
N GLU A 576 -16.45 -17.59 20.56
CA GLU A 576 -15.07 -17.54 20.10
C GLU A 576 -14.97 -17.87 18.61
N PHE A 577 -14.08 -17.17 17.91
CA PHE A 577 -13.69 -17.48 16.54
C PHE A 577 -12.23 -17.10 16.32
N SER A 578 -11.57 -17.76 15.36
CA SER A 578 -10.19 -17.46 15.00
C SER A 578 -10.15 -16.51 13.81
N PHE A 579 -9.23 -15.54 13.85
CA PHE A 579 -8.94 -14.62 12.76
C PHE A 579 -7.45 -14.62 12.41
N SER A 580 -7.16 -14.73 11.12
CA SER A 580 -5.82 -14.67 10.55
C SER A 580 -5.88 -13.74 9.34
N GLY A 581 -5.67 -12.45 9.56
CA GLY A 581 -5.79 -11.43 8.53
C GLY A 581 -5.36 -10.05 9.03
N ASP A 582 -5.66 -9.02 8.25
CA ASP A 582 -5.33 -7.63 8.57
C ASP A 582 -6.58 -6.86 9.03
N PRO A 583 -6.70 -6.52 10.33
CA PRO A 583 -7.85 -5.80 10.88
C PRO A 583 -8.19 -4.49 10.15
N ALA A 584 -7.20 -3.83 9.53
CA ALA A 584 -7.41 -2.57 8.81
C ALA A 584 -8.14 -2.76 7.47
N ARG A 585 -8.15 -3.98 6.93
CA ARG A 585 -8.73 -4.33 5.63
C ARG A 585 -9.92 -5.29 5.75
N THR A 586 -10.32 -5.59 6.98
CA THR A 586 -11.37 -6.56 7.29
C THR A 586 -12.54 -5.86 7.97
N GLY A 587 -13.74 -6.08 7.44
CA GLY A 587 -15.00 -5.80 8.11
C GLY A 587 -15.63 -7.08 8.66
N LEU A 588 -16.59 -6.93 9.57
CA LEU A 588 -17.48 -8.00 10.01
C LEU A 588 -18.87 -7.73 9.43
N LEU A 589 -19.34 -8.61 8.57
CA LEU A 589 -20.72 -8.66 8.14
C LEU A 589 -21.49 -9.50 9.16
N ILE A 590 -22.29 -8.85 10.00
CA ILE A 590 -23.08 -9.54 11.03
C ILE A 590 -24.56 -9.42 10.66
N ASP A 591 -25.22 -10.57 10.57
CA ASP A 591 -26.67 -10.66 10.51
C ASP A 591 -27.17 -11.24 11.83
N SER A 592 -28.17 -10.62 12.44
CA SER A 592 -28.61 -10.96 13.78
C SER A 592 -30.13 -10.97 13.86
N VAL A 593 -30.68 -11.82 14.70
CA VAL A 593 -32.08 -11.80 15.08
C VAL A 593 -32.16 -11.62 16.59
N TYR A 594 -32.93 -10.63 17.02
CA TYR A 594 -33.24 -10.38 18.42
C TYR A 594 -34.68 -9.85 18.55
N ASN A 595 -35.29 -10.06 19.72
CA ASN A 595 -36.59 -9.44 20.05
C ASN A 595 -36.37 -7.97 20.37
N ASP A 596 -36.29 -7.57 21.64
CA ASP A 596 -36.42 -6.15 21.96
C ASP A 596 -35.15 -5.36 21.67
N ALA A 597 -34.02 -5.72 22.27
CA ALA A 597 -32.83 -4.88 22.21
C ALA A 597 -31.54 -5.69 22.29
N MET A 598 -30.45 -5.14 21.74
CA MET A 598 -29.16 -5.82 21.71
C MET A 598 -27.99 -4.84 21.73
N VAL A 599 -26.87 -5.23 22.35
CA VAL A 599 -25.55 -4.61 22.13
C VAL A 599 -24.56 -5.66 21.66
N LEU A 600 -23.75 -5.30 20.65
CA LEU A 600 -22.70 -6.13 20.07
C LEU A 600 -21.33 -5.61 20.51
N LEU A 601 -20.47 -6.51 20.99
CA LEU A 601 -19.10 -6.20 21.37
C LEU A 601 -18.12 -7.17 20.70
N LEU A 602 -17.03 -6.65 20.14
CA LEU A 602 -15.90 -7.42 19.65
C LEU A 602 -14.70 -7.20 20.56
N ASN A 603 -14.21 -8.27 21.20
CA ASN A 603 -13.06 -8.23 22.10
C ASN A 603 -13.15 -7.16 23.21
N GLY A 604 -14.37 -6.88 23.68
CA GLY A 604 -14.67 -5.86 24.69
C GLY A 604 -14.96 -4.46 24.14
N VAL A 605 -14.82 -4.23 22.83
CA VAL A 605 -15.15 -2.96 22.17
C VAL A 605 -16.57 -3.02 21.61
N GLU A 606 -17.41 -2.06 21.97
CA GLU A 606 -18.78 -1.95 21.44
C GLU A 606 -18.76 -1.61 19.95
N LEU A 607 -19.35 -2.49 19.13
CA LEU A 607 -19.55 -2.26 17.69
C LEU A 607 -20.82 -1.44 17.42
N GLY A 608 -21.84 -1.65 18.24
CA GLY A 608 -23.11 -0.93 18.14
C GLY A 608 -24.15 -1.50 19.10
N ARG A 609 -25.18 -0.69 19.38
CA ARG A 609 -26.34 -1.05 20.18
C ARG A 609 -27.64 -0.70 19.45
N PHE A 610 -28.69 -1.45 19.71
CA PHE A 610 -29.97 -1.34 19.05
C PHE A 610 -31.11 -1.35 20.06
N ASN A 611 -32.04 -0.41 19.89
CA ASN A 611 -33.20 -0.21 20.76
C ASN A 611 -32.83 -0.09 22.26
N LEU A 612 -31.68 0.50 22.56
CA LEU A 612 -31.17 0.76 23.91
C LEU A 612 -30.95 2.26 24.12
N PRO A 613 -31.06 2.75 25.37
CA PRO A 613 -30.74 4.13 25.69
C PRO A 613 -29.23 4.43 25.57
N ASP A 614 -28.93 5.71 25.39
CA ASP A 614 -27.57 6.25 25.51
C ASP A 614 -27.06 6.12 26.95
N GLY A 615 -25.73 5.98 27.10
CA GLY A 615 -25.06 5.93 28.41
C GLY A 615 -24.70 4.53 28.90
N ASN A 616 -24.40 4.42 30.20
CA ASN A 616 -23.92 3.17 30.80
C ASN A 616 -25.04 2.12 30.89
N LEU A 617 -24.80 0.95 30.29
CA LEU A 617 -25.69 -0.19 30.36
C LEU A 617 -25.42 -1.01 31.64
N THR A 618 -26.48 -1.51 32.24
CA THR A 618 -26.46 -2.41 33.40
C THR A 618 -27.33 -3.62 33.11
N HIS A 619 -27.15 -4.72 33.83
CA HIS A 619 -28.03 -5.91 33.69
C HIS A 619 -29.52 -5.65 33.96
N THR A 620 -29.87 -4.51 34.53
CA THR A 620 -31.26 -4.09 34.76
C THR A 620 -31.78 -3.10 33.73
N THR A 621 -30.96 -2.65 32.77
CA THR A 621 -31.38 -1.77 31.69
C THR A 621 -32.46 -2.45 30.84
N THR A 622 -33.43 -1.69 30.37
CA THR A 622 -34.56 -2.19 29.57
C THR A 622 -34.47 -1.67 28.14
N ALA A 623 -35.05 -2.41 27.20
CA ALA A 623 -35.24 -1.93 25.83
C ALA A 623 -36.08 -0.64 25.80
N ALA A 624 -35.87 0.21 24.79
CA ALA A 624 -36.63 1.46 24.64
C ALA A 624 -38.06 1.24 24.12
N SER A 625 -38.31 0.16 23.38
CA SER A 625 -39.65 -0.29 22.95
C SER A 625 -39.72 -1.82 22.84
N SER A 626 -40.91 -2.42 22.89
CA SER A 626 -41.09 -3.87 22.62
C SER A 626 -41.04 -4.20 21.12
N ILE A 627 -40.47 -5.35 20.77
CA ILE A 627 -40.52 -5.93 19.43
C ILE A 627 -41.22 -7.29 19.53
N LEU A 628 -42.46 -7.34 19.04
CA LEU A 628 -43.34 -8.51 19.17
C LEU A 628 -42.91 -9.71 18.30
N ASN A 629 -42.31 -9.45 17.14
CA ASN A 629 -41.88 -10.47 16.19
C ASN A 629 -40.44 -10.21 15.78
N ALA A 630 -39.49 -10.87 16.43
CA ALA A 630 -38.09 -10.83 16.05
C ALA A 630 -37.88 -11.34 14.63
N SER A 631 -36.99 -10.66 13.93
CA SER A 631 -36.60 -10.95 12.55
C SER A 631 -35.13 -10.64 12.36
N PHE A 632 -34.52 -11.25 11.35
CA PHE A 632 -33.14 -10.91 11.01
C PHE A 632 -33.03 -9.44 10.63
N THR A 633 -32.00 -8.79 11.13
CA THR A 633 -31.72 -7.36 10.94
C THR A 633 -31.19 -7.04 9.55
N GLY A 634 -30.89 -8.07 8.76
CA GLY A 634 -30.08 -7.98 7.56
C GLY A 634 -28.61 -7.85 7.90
N SER A 635 -27.77 -8.21 6.93
CA SER A 635 -26.32 -8.10 7.02
C SER A 635 -25.87 -6.65 7.17
N ARG A 636 -25.21 -6.32 8.30
CA ARG A 636 -24.58 -5.02 8.56
C ARG A 636 -23.07 -5.15 8.61
N VAL A 637 -22.37 -4.21 7.99
CA VAL A 637 -20.89 -4.15 8.04
C VAL A 637 -20.46 -3.37 9.27
N TYR A 638 -19.63 -3.99 10.11
CA TYR A 638 -18.95 -3.38 11.24
C TYR A 638 -17.44 -3.34 10.99
N SER A 639 -16.76 -2.38 11.61
CA SER A 639 -15.30 -2.26 11.52
C SER A 639 -14.62 -3.48 12.16
N GLY A 640 -13.63 -4.06 11.48
CA GLY A 640 -12.77 -5.09 12.05
C GLY A 640 -11.58 -4.54 12.85
N ALA A 641 -11.51 -3.23 13.12
CA ALA A 641 -10.35 -2.61 13.78
C ALA A 641 -9.98 -3.20 15.16
N SER A 642 -10.94 -3.86 15.83
CA SER A 642 -10.71 -4.53 17.13
C SER A 642 -10.40 -6.03 17.00
N LEU A 643 -10.28 -6.56 15.77
CA LEU A 643 -9.85 -7.94 15.54
C LEU A 643 -8.40 -8.13 16.00
N LEU A 644 -8.17 -9.25 16.67
CA LEU A 644 -6.86 -9.72 17.10
C LEU A 644 -6.42 -10.87 16.19
N SER A 645 -5.12 -10.98 15.91
CA SER A 645 -4.60 -12.20 15.30
C SER A 645 -4.75 -13.37 16.29
N GLY A 646 -5.36 -14.48 15.85
CA GLY A 646 -5.71 -15.63 16.68
C GLY A 646 -7.14 -15.56 17.21
N THR A 647 -7.32 -15.89 18.49
CA THR A 647 -8.65 -15.99 19.12
C THR A 647 -9.30 -14.63 19.33
N ASN A 648 -10.55 -14.52 18.89
CA ASN A 648 -11.43 -13.37 19.07
C ASN A 648 -12.72 -13.81 19.75
N VAL A 649 -13.41 -12.86 20.38
CA VAL A 649 -14.71 -13.06 21.03
C VAL A 649 -15.71 -12.06 20.47
N LEU A 650 -16.79 -12.57 19.88
CA LEU A 650 -18.02 -11.82 19.70
C LEU A 650 -18.89 -12.01 20.93
N ALA A 651 -19.14 -10.92 21.65
CA ALA A 651 -19.98 -10.87 22.83
C ALA A 651 -21.27 -10.10 22.52
N VAL A 652 -22.39 -10.63 22.97
CA VAL A 652 -23.71 -10.04 22.74
C VAL A 652 -24.48 -9.99 24.05
N ALA A 653 -25.13 -8.86 24.34
CA ALA A 653 -26.12 -8.80 25.42
C ALA A 653 -27.47 -8.40 24.83
N VAL A 654 -28.48 -9.24 25.04
CA VAL A 654 -29.86 -9.04 24.58
C VAL A 654 -30.68 -8.59 25.76
N TYR A 655 -31.36 -7.46 25.61
CA TYR A 655 -32.17 -6.83 26.66
C TYR A 655 -33.66 -6.95 26.33
N GLN A 656 -34.49 -7.10 27.36
CA GLN A 656 -35.95 -7.19 27.21
C GLN A 656 -36.66 -5.88 27.54
N SER A 657 -37.84 -5.71 26.96
CA SER A 657 -38.83 -4.70 27.33
C SER A 657 -39.61 -5.13 28.58
N LEU A 658 -40.10 -4.16 29.34
CA LEU A 658 -41.04 -4.41 30.45
C LEU A 658 -42.47 -4.67 29.96
N GLU A 659 -42.75 -4.43 28.67
CA GLU A 659 -44.08 -4.58 28.08
C GLU A 659 -44.38 -6.03 27.67
N THR A 660 -43.36 -6.79 27.26
CA THR A 660 -43.44 -8.19 26.83
C THR A 660 -42.39 -9.08 27.51
N PRO A 661 -42.32 -9.10 28.86
CA PRO A 661 -41.27 -9.84 29.54
C PRO A 661 -41.35 -11.34 29.25
N GLY A 662 -40.23 -11.93 28.83
CA GLY A 662 -40.09 -13.37 28.62
C GLY A 662 -40.24 -13.88 27.19
N ASP A 663 -40.13 -13.02 26.17
CA ASP A 663 -40.22 -13.38 24.74
C ASP A 663 -38.86 -13.42 24.00
N LEU A 664 -37.74 -13.62 24.72
CA LEU A 664 -36.40 -13.52 24.17
C LEU A 664 -36.25 -14.40 22.93
N LEU A 665 -35.63 -13.86 21.90
CA LEU A 665 -35.04 -14.59 20.79
C LEU A 665 -33.64 -14.04 20.54
N PHE A 666 -32.67 -14.91 20.27
CA PHE A 666 -31.33 -14.50 19.85
C PHE A 666 -30.65 -15.50 18.93
N GLY A 667 -30.11 -15.01 17.82
CA GLY A 667 -29.15 -15.71 16.98
C GLY A 667 -28.34 -14.70 16.15
N ALA A 668 -27.14 -15.08 15.75
CA ALA A 668 -26.30 -14.25 14.91
C ALA A 668 -25.43 -15.10 13.98
N GLU A 669 -25.33 -14.64 12.74
CA GLU A 669 -24.37 -15.10 11.75
C GLU A 669 -23.29 -14.03 11.56
N VAL A 670 -22.03 -14.46 11.42
CA VAL A 670 -20.89 -13.57 11.24
C VAL A 670 -20.10 -14.03 10.04
N ARG A 671 -19.87 -13.13 9.09
CA ARG A 671 -18.94 -13.30 7.99
C ARG A 671 -17.84 -12.23 8.08
N LEU A 672 -16.59 -12.59 7.79
CA LEU A 672 -15.57 -11.60 7.45
C LEU A 672 -15.90 -11.00 6.09
N LEU A 673 -15.58 -9.73 5.93
CA LEU A 673 -15.55 -9.03 4.66
C LEU A 673 -14.12 -8.52 4.46
N GLU A 674 -13.29 -9.26 3.73
CA GLU A 674 -11.89 -8.89 3.50
C GLU A 674 -11.76 -8.15 2.19
N THR A 675 -11.17 -6.96 2.26
CA THR A 675 -10.83 -6.18 1.09
C THR A 675 -9.43 -6.57 0.63
N SER A 676 -9.29 -6.86 -0.66
CA SER A 676 -7.96 -7.13 -1.23
C SER A 676 -6.99 -6.00 -0.87
N PRO A 677 -5.74 -6.32 -0.48
CA PRO A 677 -4.70 -5.31 -0.26
C PRO A 677 -4.40 -4.50 -1.53
N ARG A 678 -4.79 -5.01 -2.70
CA ARG A 678 -4.47 -4.46 -4.01
C ARG A 678 -5.76 -4.30 -4.82
N PRO A 679 -6.18 -3.07 -5.15
CA PRO A 679 -7.25 -2.82 -6.11
C PRO A 679 -6.98 -3.56 -7.42
N GLY A 680 -7.98 -4.27 -7.94
CA GLY A 680 -7.85 -5.03 -9.19
C GLY A 680 -7.25 -6.43 -9.08
N VAL A 681 -6.66 -6.84 -7.95
CA VAL A 681 -6.17 -8.22 -7.75
C VAL A 681 -7.13 -8.97 -6.81
N PRO A 682 -7.78 -10.07 -7.23
CA PRO A 682 -8.57 -10.90 -6.33
C PRO A 682 -7.73 -11.40 -5.14
N LEU A 683 -8.32 -11.47 -3.95
CA LEU A 683 -7.72 -12.24 -2.85
C LEU A 683 -7.64 -13.69 -3.30
N MET A 684 -6.43 -14.18 -3.51
CA MET A 684 -6.24 -15.59 -3.84
C MET A 684 -6.50 -16.44 -2.59
N PRO A 685 -7.46 -17.37 -2.63
CA PRO A 685 -7.85 -18.14 -1.45
C PRO A 685 -6.74 -19.08 -0.97
N ILE A 686 -5.85 -19.50 -1.87
CA ILE A 686 -4.81 -20.49 -1.62
C ILE A 686 -3.45 -19.80 -1.43
N ARG A 687 -2.65 -20.28 -0.47
CA ARG A 687 -1.25 -19.86 -0.28
C ARG A 687 -0.40 -20.98 0.33
N PHE A 688 0.92 -20.82 0.32
CA PHE A 688 1.80 -21.72 1.05
C PHE A 688 1.69 -21.49 2.57
N SER A 689 1.63 -22.57 3.35
CA SER A 689 1.53 -22.55 4.82
C SER A 689 2.86 -22.93 5.48
N GLU A 690 3.40 -24.09 5.12
CA GLU A 690 4.57 -24.69 5.78
C GLU A 690 5.40 -25.54 4.81
N ASN A 691 6.66 -25.80 5.15
CA ASN A 691 7.47 -26.81 4.48
C ASN A 691 8.44 -27.50 5.45
N SER A 692 8.92 -28.68 5.06
CA SER A 692 9.90 -29.47 5.80
C SER A 692 11.31 -28.87 5.89
N GLY A 693 11.58 -27.82 5.10
CA GLY A 693 12.93 -27.39 4.74
C GLY A 693 13.55 -28.34 3.72
N THR A 694 14.53 -27.86 2.96
CA THR A 694 15.19 -28.66 1.93
C THR A 694 15.96 -29.83 2.53
N SER A 695 16.44 -29.74 3.78
CA SER A 695 17.11 -30.86 4.46
C SER A 695 16.18 -31.96 5.00
N GLY A 696 14.86 -31.72 4.99
CA GLY A 696 13.85 -32.71 5.37
C GLY A 696 13.81 -33.89 4.41
N THR A 697 13.62 -35.10 4.95
CA THR A 697 13.54 -36.35 4.16
C THR A 697 12.34 -37.19 4.59
N PRO A 698 11.30 -37.35 3.74
CA PRO A 698 11.13 -36.71 2.43
C PRO A 698 10.89 -35.20 2.52
N PHE A 699 11.16 -34.46 1.44
CA PHE A 699 10.72 -33.08 1.31
C PHE A 699 9.19 -33.04 1.16
N TRP A 700 8.55 -32.11 1.85
CA TRP A 700 7.13 -31.80 1.69
C TRP A 700 6.87 -30.30 1.90
N LEU A 701 5.78 -29.85 1.31
CA LEU A 701 5.20 -28.52 1.51
C LEU A 701 3.73 -28.65 1.84
N GLU A 702 3.19 -27.61 2.44
CA GLU A 702 1.79 -27.48 2.77
C GLU A 702 1.23 -26.21 2.16
N ILE A 703 0.05 -26.31 1.57
CA ILE A 703 -0.78 -25.18 1.17
C ILE A 703 -2.03 -25.11 2.03
N GLU A 704 -2.57 -23.90 2.19
CA GLU A 704 -3.81 -23.65 2.91
C GLU A 704 -4.81 -22.88 2.06
N ASN A 705 -6.10 -23.21 2.20
CA ASN A 705 -7.19 -22.36 1.73
C ASN A 705 -7.53 -21.37 2.86
N HIS A 706 -6.86 -20.21 2.88
CA HIS A 706 -6.93 -19.24 3.98
C HIS A 706 -8.11 -18.26 3.86
N ALA A 707 -8.67 -18.07 2.67
CA ALA A 707 -9.73 -17.10 2.38
C ALA A 707 -10.71 -17.66 1.34
N GLY A 708 -11.96 -17.17 1.27
CA GLY A 708 -12.91 -17.56 0.21
C GLY A 708 -13.55 -18.96 0.35
N PRO A 709 -14.49 -19.33 -0.54
CA PRO A 709 -15.19 -20.62 -0.48
C PRO A 709 -14.27 -21.81 -0.81
N GLY A 710 -14.80 -23.03 -0.69
CA GLY A 710 -14.11 -24.22 -1.22
C GLY A 710 -13.82 -24.05 -2.71
N ILE A 711 -12.63 -24.50 -3.13
CA ILE A 711 -12.15 -24.37 -4.52
C ILE A 711 -11.64 -25.71 -5.02
N ASN A 712 -11.85 -26.01 -6.30
CA ASN A 712 -11.21 -27.15 -6.93
C ASN A 712 -9.78 -26.79 -7.38
N LEU A 713 -8.79 -27.61 -7.01
CA LEU A 713 -7.38 -27.40 -7.35
C LEU A 713 -6.97 -27.86 -8.76
N GLU A 714 -7.91 -28.34 -9.57
CA GLU A 714 -7.61 -28.78 -10.94
C GLU A 714 -6.87 -27.71 -11.75
N GLY A 715 -5.70 -28.08 -12.29
CA GLY A 715 -4.89 -27.20 -13.13
C GLY A 715 -3.99 -26.21 -12.39
N TYR A 716 -4.11 -26.05 -11.07
CA TYR A 716 -3.11 -25.33 -10.28
C TYR A 716 -1.74 -25.99 -10.42
N GLN A 717 -0.67 -25.22 -10.28
CA GLN A 717 0.68 -25.70 -10.56
C GLN A 717 1.70 -25.24 -9.52
N LEU A 718 2.60 -26.13 -9.13
CA LEU A 718 3.85 -25.80 -8.46
C LEU A 718 4.96 -25.71 -9.49
N SER A 719 5.78 -24.67 -9.38
CA SER A 719 6.99 -24.49 -10.19
C SER A 719 8.14 -24.01 -9.31
N ASP A 720 9.37 -24.44 -9.57
CA ASP A 720 10.56 -23.81 -8.99
C ASP A 720 11.31 -22.94 -10.02
N ASN A 721 12.38 -22.28 -9.58
CA ASN A 721 13.30 -21.51 -10.41
C ASN A 721 14.53 -22.32 -10.88
N ALA A 722 14.39 -23.65 -11.03
CA ALA A 722 15.43 -24.46 -11.67
C ALA A 722 15.50 -24.18 -13.18
N GLU A 723 16.59 -24.59 -13.82
CA GLU A 723 16.78 -24.41 -15.26
C GLU A 723 17.03 -25.78 -15.95
N PRO A 724 16.03 -26.33 -16.69
CA PRO A 724 14.65 -25.85 -16.83
C PRO A 724 13.83 -26.01 -15.53
N PRO A 725 12.71 -25.26 -15.35
CA PRO A 725 11.93 -25.28 -14.12
C PRO A 725 11.25 -26.64 -13.92
N ASN A 726 11.26 -27.13 -12.68
CA ASN A 726 10.47 -28.28 -12.31
C ASN A 726 9.01 -27.85 -12.13
N THR A 727 8.07 -28.57 -12.74
CA THR A 727 6.64 -28.25 -12.66
C THR A 727 5.82 -29.47 -12.25
N TRP A 728 4.81 -29.27 -11.40
CA TRP A 728 3.82 -30.29 -11.07
C TRP A 728 2.42 -29.69 -10.97
N GLN A 729 1.43 -30.35 -11.55
CA GLN A 729 0.04 -29.90 -11.53
C GLN A 729 -0.75 -30.64 -10.46
N PHE A 730 -1.62 -29.91 -9.75
CA PHE A 730 -2.53 -30.50 -8.78
C PHE A 730 -3.62 -31.33 -9.50
N PRO A 731 -4.01 -32.49 -8.95
CA PRO A 731 -5.17 -33.22 -9.44
C PRO A 731 -6.47 -32.46 -9.12
N SER A 732 -7.54 -32.80 -9.84
CA SER A 732 -8.89 -32.31 -9.50
C SER A 732 -9.26 -32.78 -8.09
N MET A 733 -9.43 -31.83 -7.19
CA MET A 733 -9.80 -32.09 -5.81
C MET A 733 -10.46 -30.88 -5.17
N GLU A 734 -11.54 -31.13 -4.45
CA GLU A 734 -12.22 -30.11 -3.64
C GLU A 734 -11.36 -29.75 -2.44
N PHE A 735 -10.99 -28.46 -2.35
CA PHE A 735 -10.18 -27.90 -1.30
C PHE A 735 -11.00 -26.89 -0.51
N SER A 736 -11.66 -27.39 0.53
CA SER A 736 -12.59 -26.62 1.36
C SER A 736 -11.89 -25.49 2.12
N GLN A 737 -12.63 -24.42 2.42
CA GLN A 737 -12.14 -23.30 3.21
C GLN A 737 -11.52 -23.78 4.54
N GLY A 738 -10.36 -23.20 4.91
CA GLY A 738 -9.62 -23.54 6.13
C GLY A 738 -8.92 -24.89 6.09
N SER A 739 -8.98 -25.63 4.98
CA SER A 739 -8.32 -26.92 4.84
C SER A 739 -6.82 -26.74 4.54
N LEU A 740 -6.02 -27.71 5.01
CA LEU A 740 -4.59 -27.83 4.75
C LEU A 740 -4.36 -29.01 3.79
N LEU A 741 -3.44 -28.85 2.85
CA LEU A 741 -3.01 -29.92 1.95
C LEU A 741 -1.49 -30.04 1.95
N VAL A 742 -1.02 -31.21 2.37
CA VAL A 742 0.40 -31.58 2.31
C VAL A 742 0.68 -32.25 0.97
N VAL A 743 1.71 -31.78 0.28
CA VAL A 743 2.25 -32.37 -0.95
C VAL A 743 3.71 -32.73 -0.72
N ASP A 744 4.09 -33.97 -1.04
CA ASP A 744 5.46 -34.46 -0.84
C ASP A 744 6.24 -34.65 -2.16
N GLN A 745 7.54 -34.92 -2.03
CA GLN A 745 8.44 -35.18 -3.15
C GLN A 745 8.06 -36.40 -3.99
N ASN A 746 7.34 -37.38 -3.41
CA ASN A 746 6.94 -38.59 -4.14
C ASN A 746 5.75 -38.28 -5.07
N GLN A 747 4.89 -37.35 -4.67
CA GLN A 747 3.79 -36.85 -5.47
C GLN A 747 4.27 -35.89 -6.57
N THR A 748 5.11 -34.92 -6.21
CA THR A 748 5.62 -33.90 -7.16
C THR A 748 6.65 -34.44 -8.13
N GLY A 749 7.41 -35.46 -7.73
CA GLY A 749 8.48 -36.04 -8.53
C GLY A 749 9.78 -35.24 -8.56
N PHE A 750 9.85 -34.11 -7.84
CA PHE A 750 11.06 -33.29 -7.74
C PHE A 750 11.32 -32.82 -6.32
N ARG A 751 12.58 -32.44 -6.06
CA ARG A 751 13.03 -31.86 -4.79
C ARG A 751 13.75 -30.55 -5.09
N PRO A 752 13.21 -29.40 -4.65
CA PRO A 752 13.86 -28.11 -4.85
C PRO A 752 15.25 -28.05 -4.21
N ALA A 753 16.14 -27.26 -4.82
CA ALA A 753 17.47 -26.99 -4.28
C ALA A 753 17.43 -26.07 -3.05
N ASP A 754 18.52 -26.04 -2.28
CA ASP A 754 18.67 -25.04 -1.22
C ASP A 754 18.71 -23.62 -1.80
N GLY A 755 17.92 -22.70 -1.23
CA GLY A 755 17.75 -21.35 -1.74
C GLY A 755 16.78 -21.19 -2.91
N ALA A 756 16.22 -22.28 -3.44
CA ALA A 756 15.26 -22.25 -4.55
C ALA A 756 13.99 -21.47 -4.18
N VAL A 757 13.41 -20.78 -5.15
CA VAL A 757 12.10 -20.14 -5.02
C VAL A 757 11.05 -21.07 -5.62
N LEU A 758 10.05 -21.40 -4.81
CA LEU A 758 8.88 -22.14 -5.23
C LEU A 758 7.71 -21.18 -5.44
N VAL A 759 6.98 -21.35 -6.55
CA VAL A 759 5.82 -20.54 -6.91
C VAL A 759 4.60 -21.45 -7.10
N LEU A 760 3.47 -20.99 -6.58
CA LEU A 760 2.14 -21.53 -6.85
C LEU A 760 1.49 -20.69 -7.95
N LYS A 761 0.98 -21.34 -9.00
CA LYS A 761 0.29 -20.73 -10.13
C LYS A 761 -1.12 -21.27 -10.25
N ASN A 762 -2.04 -20.44 -10.70
CA ASN A 762 -3.41 -20.88 -11.03
C ASN A 762 -3.45 -21.60 -12.39
N PRO A 763 -4.61 -22.14 -12.82
CA PRO A 763 -4.72 -22.85 -14.10
C PRO A 763 -4.37 -22.03 -15.34
N GLN A 764 -4.43 -20.69 -15.25
CA GLN A 764 -4.02 -19.77 -16.30
C GLN A 764 -2.52 -19.41 -16.25
N GLY A 765 -1.75 -20.01 -15.34
CA GLY A 765 -0.32 -19.72 -15.15
C GLY A 765 -0.03 -18.45 -14.35
N ARG A 766 -1.04 -17.81 -13.77
CA ARG A 766 -0.90 -16.55 -13.03
C ARG A 766 -0.43 -16.79 -11.59
N PHE A 767 0.30 -15.81 -11.04
CA PHE A 767 0.88 -15.86 -9.71
C PHE A 767 -0.19 -16.00 -8.61
N VAL A 768 0.03 -16.94 -7.68
CA VAL A 768 -0.79 -17.13 -6.48
C VAL A 768 0.01 -16.81 -5.22
N ASP A 769 1.13 -17.50 -5.01
CA ASP A 769 2.03 -17.28 -3.87
C ASP A 769 3.44 -17.77 -4.21
N ALA A 770 4.45 -17.31 -3.46
CA ALA A 770 5.82 -17.79 -3.56
C ALA A 770 6.50 -17.92 -2.20
N MET A 771 7.50 -18.80 -2.14
CA MET A 771 8.38 -18.90 -0.99
C MET A 771 9.79 -19.30 -1.40
N ARG A 772 10.78 -18.64 -0.79
CA ARG A 772 12.16 -19.12 -0.79
C ARG A 772 12.37 -20.23 0.23
N LEU A 773 12.92 -21.35 -0.24
CA LEU A 773 13.23 -22.53 0.55
C LEU A 773 14.63 -22.43 1.19
N GLU A 774 14.74 -22.93 2.41
CA GLU A 774 15.99 -22.99 3.19
C GLU A 774 16.18 -24.42 3.73
N PRO A 775 17.35 -24.80 4.28
CA PRO A 775 17.56 -26.15 4.79
C PRO A 775 16.63 -26.49 5.94
N ARG A 776 16.26 -25.49 6.75
CA ARG A 776 15.37 -25.62 7.90
C ARG A 776 13.92 -25.35 7.48
N ALA A 777 12.99 -26.12 8.06
CA ALA A 777 11.56 -25.89 7.94
C ALA A 777 11.17 -24.43 8.17
N LYS A 778 10.25 -23.93 7.36
CA LYS A 778 9.64 -22.60 7.48
C LYS A 778 8.13 -22.74 7.48
N ALA A 779 7.47 -21.92 8.27
CA ALA A 779 6.02 -21.88 8.40
C ALA A 779 5.55 -20.42 8.49
N ARG A 780 4.37 -20.11 7.97
CA ARG A 780 3.73 -18.81 8.14
C ARG A 780 3.20 -18.67 9.55
N CYS A 781 3.51 -17.55 10.19
CA CYS A 781 3.06 -17.26 11.56
C CYS A 781 1.95 -16.20 11.55
N SER A 782 0.71 -16.64 11.78
CA SER A 782 -0.47 -15.76 11.86
C SER A 782 -0.30 -14.63 12.89
N ARG A 783 0.32 -14.90 14.04
CA ARG A 783 0.62 -13.92 15.09
C ARG A 783 1.47 -12.73 14.59
N TRP A 784 2.29 -12.93 13.55
CA TRP A 784 3.24 -11.93 13.05
C TRP A 784 2.99 -11.56 11.59
N LYS A 785 1.72 -11.31 11.23
CA LYS A 785 1.29 -10.87 9.89
C LYS A 785 1.71 -11.85 8.78
N ASP A 786 1.56 -13.15 9.03
CA ASP A 786 1.85 -14.24 8.09
C ASP A 786 3.30 -14.28 7.56
N ARG A 787 4.24 -13.70 8.33
CA ARG A 787 5.67 -13.78 8.03
C ARG A 787 6.14 -15.23 8.11
N TRP A 788 7.03 -15.59 7.19
CA TRP A 788 7.78 -16.84 7.24
C TRP A 788 8.73 -16.84 8.44
N LEU A 789 8.52 -17.76 9.37
CA LEU A 789 9.37 -17.99 10.54
C LEU A 789 9.80 -19.46 10.60
N TYR A 790 10.70 -19.77 11.52
CA TYR A 790 11.08 -21.15 11.80
C TYR A 790 10.16 -21.73 12.87
N PRO A 791 9.35 -22.75 12.56
CA PRO A 791 8.48 -23.38 13.54
C PRO A 791 9.32 -24.15 14.58
N SER A 792 8.70 -24.43 15.73
CA SER A 792 9.31 -25.20 16.83
C SER A 792 9.58 -26.64 16.40
N ALA A 793 8.64 -27.19 15.63
CA ALA A 793 8.68 -28.46 14.95
C ALA A 793 7.78 -28.34 13.71
N PRO A 794 8.07 -29.06 12.61
CA PRO A 794 7.17 -29.12 11.47
C PRO A 794 5.81 -29.75 11.84
N THR A 795 4.71 -29.22 11.30
CA THR A 795 3.33 -29.58 11.66
C THR A 795 2.47 -29.95 10.43
N PRO A 796 2.88 -30.94 9.61
CA PRO A 796 2.15 -31.28 8.38
C PRO A 796 0.70 -31.69 8.67
N GLY A 797 -0.25 -30.99 8.03
CA GLY A 797 -1.69 -31.17 8.18
C GLY A 797 -2.26 -30.57 9.48
N GLY A 798 -1.48 -29.79 10.21
CA GLY A 798 -1.86 -29.18 11.49
C GLY A 798 -1.52 -27.70 11.58
N GLU A 799 -1.96 -27.05 12.66
CA GLU A 799 -1.65 -25.63 12.86
C GLU A 799 -0.14 -25.41 13.10
N ASN A 800 0.41 -24.39 12.42
CA ASN A 800 1.81 -23.97 12.57
C ASN A 800 2.15 -23.55 14.00
N GLN A 801 3.13 -24.21 14.62
CA GLN A 801 3.50 -23.97 16.02
C GLN A 801 4.83 -23.24 16.20
N PHE A 802 4.81 -22.15 16.98
CA PHE A 802 6.00 -21.34 17.28
C PHE A 802 6.21 -21.16 18.79
N LEU A 803 7.35 -21.63 19.30
CA LEU A 803 7.90 -21.35 20.62
C LEU A 803 8.85 -20.17 20.46
N LEU A 804 8.27 -18.97 20.49
CA LEU A 804 9.03 -17.72 20.47
C LEU A 804 9.29 -17.28 21.91
N ASN A 805 10.54 -17.00 22.21
CA ASN A 805 10.88 -16.25 23.41
C ASN A 805 10.70 -14.76 23.09
N ASP A 806 9.60 -14.17 23.58
CA ASP A 806 9.30 -12.75 23.41
C ASP A 806 9.73 -11.90 24.62
N THR A 807 10.50 -12.47 25.55
CA THR A 807 11.05 -11.76 26.72
C THR A 807 12.32 -10.98 26.38
N VAL A 808 13.13 -11.48 25.43
CA VAL A 808 14.32 -10.76 24.92
C VAL A 808 13.98 -10.15 23.58
N VAL A 809 14.12 -8.83 23.46
CA VAL A 809 13.83 -8.05 22.25
C VAL A 809 15.07 -7.31 21.78
N ILE A 810 15.13 -6.99 20.49
CA ILE A 810 16.07 -5.97 20.00
C ILE A 810 15.51 -4.61 20.43
N ASN A 811 16.26 -3.89 21.24
CA ASN A 811 15.87 -2.58 21.75
C ASN A 811 16.33 -1.46 20.83
N GLU A 812 17.58 -1.51 20.38
CA GLU A 812 18.18 -0.46 19.56
C GLU A 812 19.24 -1.04 18.59
N ILE A 813 19.40 -0.38 17.44
CA ILE A 813 20.36 -0.73 16.38
C ILE A 813 21.03 0.54 15.87
N MET A 814 22.37 0.58 15.91
CA MET A 814 23.19 1.56 15.19
C MET A 814 23.81 0.86 13.97
N TYR A 815 23.22 1.06 12.79
CA TYR A 815 23.67 0.41 11.54
C TYR A 815 24.39 1.37 10.57
N HIS A 816 24.26 2.69 10.78
CA HIS A 816 24.87 3.71 9.94
C HIS A 816 25.41 4.87 10.80
N PRO A 817 26.52 4.64 11.52
CA PRO A 817 27.10 5.66 12.37
C PRO A 817 27.63 6.83 11.53
N ARG A 818 27.51 8.04 12.07
CA ARG A 818 27.98 9.25 11.39
C ARG A 818 29.49 9.14 11.11
N PRO A 819 29.96 9.36 9.86
CA PRO A 819 31.38 9.35 9.55
C PRO A 819 32.08 10.57 10.13
N THR A 820 33.40 10.48 10.27
CA THR A 820 34.23 11.65 10.55
C THR A 820 34.54 12.33 9.23
N PHE A 821 34.02 13.54 9.03
CA PHE A 821 34.21 14.28 7.80
C PHE A 821 35.65 14.76 7.66
N ALA A 822 36.11 14.92 6.42
CA ALA A 822 37.39 15.56 6.15
C ALA A 822 37.38 17.00 6.69
N ALA A 823 38.46 17.41 7.33
CA ALA A 823 38.70 18.79 7.70
C ALA A 823 39.91 19.29 6.92
N GLU A 824 39.80 20.49 6.35
CA GLU A 824 40.91 21.16 5.68
C GLU A 824 42.01 21.53 6.69
N PRO A 825 43.30 21.56 6.29
CA PRO A 825 44.38 22.03 7.15
C PRO A 825 44.15 23.48 7.57
N VAL A 826 44.49 23.80 8.81
CA VAL A 826 44.34 25.15 9.37
C VAL A 826 45.73 25.79 9.47
N PHE A 827 45.87 26.98 8.89
CA PHE A 827 47.11 27.76 8.97
C PHE A 827 47.00 28.81 10.07
N ASN A 828 47.93 28.77 11.03
CA ASN A 828 48.02 29.75 12.10
C ASN A 828 49.21 30.68 11.84
N GLU A 829 48.93 31.97 11.59
CA GLU A 829 49.97 32.99 11.41
C GLU A 829 50.28 33.70 12.74
N VAL A 830 51.56 33.87 13.03
CA VAL A 830 52.06 34.69 14.16
C VAL A 830 52.93 35.80 13.62
N GLU A 831 52.47 37.05 13.76
CA GLU A 831 53.20 38.23 13.31
C GLU A 831 54.41 38.52 14.22
N LEU A 832 55.59 38.64 13.62
CA LEU A 832 56.84 38.94 14.32
C LEU A 832 57.24 40.41 14.18
N LEU A 833 57.10 40.95 12.97
CA LEU A 833 57.34 42.35 12.65
C LEU A 833 56.22 42.83 11.72
N PRO A 834 55.34 43.75 12.15
CA PRO A 834 54.41 44.42 11.26
C PRO A 834 55.14 45.46 10.39
N TYR A 835 54.47 45.96 9.34
CA TYR A 835 55.03 47.01 8.46
C TYR A 835 55.39 48.30 9.20
N ASP A 836 54.76 48.58 10.34
CA ASP A 836 55.01 49.73 11.20
C ASP A 836 55.94 49.45 12.38
N ALA A 837 56.63 48.30 12.37
CA ALA A 837 57.70 48.01 13.30
C ALA A 837 58.72 49.16 13.35
N THR A 838 59.28 49.41 14.53
CA THR A 838 60.29 50.45 14.70
C THR A 838 61.65 49.92 14.26
N TRP A 839 62.34 50.67 13.41
CA TRP A 839 63.66 50.35 12.89
C TRP A 839 64.67 51.38 13.34
N LYS A 840 65.85 50.90 13.76
CA LYS A 840 67.08 51.67 13.82
C LYS A 840 67.61 51.83 12.41
N TYR A 841 68.03 53.03 12.02
CA TYR A 841 68.55 53.26 10.67
C TYR A 841 69.73 54.21 10.61
N ASP A 842 70.62 53.95 9.64
CA ASP A 842 71.71 54.83 9.26
C ASP A 842 71.59 55.22 7.78
N GLN A 843 71.47 56.52 7.57
CA GLN A 843 71.34 57.19 6.27
C GLN A 843 72.52 58.14 5.98
N SER A 844 73.60 58.05 6.75
CA SER A 844 74.79 58.90 6.61
C SER A 844 75.66 58.59 5.39
N ASN A 845 75.30 57.54 4.65
CA ASN A 845 76.11 56.98 3.56
C ASN A 845 77.51 56.52 4.02
N THR A 846 77.62 56.03 5.27
CA THR A 846 78.83 55.46 5.82
C THR A 846 78.87 53.95 5.57
N ALA A 847 80.00 53.44 5.11
CA ALA A 847 80.20 52.00 4.95
C ALA A 847 80.36 51.31 6.31
N HIS A 848 79.54 50.29 6.58
CA HIS A 848 79.64 49.46 7.78
C HIS A 848 80.32 48.11 7.49
N GLY A 849 81.14 47.61 8.42
CA GLY A 849 81.72 46.27 8.35
C GLY A 849 80.69 45.19 8.72
N PRO A 850 80.92 43.90 8.41
CA PRO A 850 79.92 42.84 8.53
C PRO A 850 79.29 42.69 9.93
N GLU A 851 79.97 43.19 10.98
CA GLU A 851 79.49 43.18 12.36
C GLU A 851 78.14 43.87 12.56
N TRP A 852 77.76 44.85 11.73
CA TRP A 852 76.50 45.61 11.91
C TRP A 852 75.26 44.72 11.84
N ARG A 853 75.35 43.56 11.18
CA ARG A 853 74.24 42.61 10.99
C ARG A 853 74.07 41.66 12.19
N ASN A 854 75.05 41.61 13.10
CA ASN A 854 75.06 40.68 14.22
C ASN A 854 74.25 41.19 15.41
N PRO A 855 73.69 40.31 16.27
CA PRO A 855 72.89 40.71 17.44
C PRO A 855 73.61 41.60 18.47
N ASP A 856 74.93 41.48 18.56
CA ASP A 856 75.75 42.19 19.55
C ASP A 856 76.23 43.59 19.08
N PHE A 857 75.90 44.01 17.85
CA PHE A 857 76.26 45.34 17.37
C PHE A 857 75.47 46.44 18.08
N VAL A 858 76.19 47.47 18.51
CA VAL A 858 75.67 48.61 19.26
C VAL A 858 75.31 49.75 18.31
N ASP A 859 74.02 49.91 18.03
CA ASP A 859 73.45 50.94 17.15
C ASP A 859 72.88 52.16 17.91
N SER A 860 73.35 52.40 19.13
CA SER A 860 72.87 53.51 19.99
C SER A 860 72.99 54.89 19.33
N GLY A 861 73.88 55.05 18.34
CA GLY A 861 74.05 56.27 17.56
C GLY A 861 73.19 56.37 16.30
N TRP A 862 72.36 55.36 16.00
CA TRP A 862 71.46 55.35 14.84
C TRP A 862 70.12 55.96 15.20
N ASP A 863 69.53 56.66 14.22
CA ASP A 863 68.18 57.19 14.31
C ASP A 863 67.16 56.05 14.40
N ALA A 864 65.94 56.34 14.86
CA ALA A 864 64.88 55.35 14.98
C ALA A 864 63.55 55.90 14.45
N GLY A 865 62.79 55.05 13.75
CA GLY A 865 61.48 55.41 13.22
C GLY A 865 60.64 54.20 12.83
N ALA A 866 59.33 54.36 12.78
CA ALA A 866 58.41 53.32 12.33
C ALA A 866 58.53 53.13 10.81
N GLY A 867 58.53 51.88 10.36
CA GLY A 867 58.27 51.56 8.95
C GLY A 867 56.87 52.05 8.56
N LEU A 868 56.54 52.33 7.32
CA LEU A 868 57.40 52.39 6.15
C LEU A 868 58.26 53.68 6.19
N LEU A 869 59.56 53.53 5.97
CA LEU A 869 60.53 54.62 5.88
C LEU A 869 60.72 55.04 4.42
N TYR A 870 60.70 56.34 4.11
CA TYR A 870 60.56 56.79 2.71
C TYR A 870 61.18 58.15 2.38
N VAL A 871 61.56 58.28 1.11
CA VAL A 871 61.41 59.50 0.31
C VAL A 871 60.74 59.06 -0.99
N GLU A 872 59.48 59.42 -1.17
CA GLU A 872 58.67 59.04 -2.32
C GLU A 872 57.42 59.92 -2.39
N SER A 873 57.09 60.41 -3.58
CA SER A 873 55.89 61.19 -3.87
C SER A 873 54.66 60.32 -4.19
N ALA A 874 54.85 59.15 -4.82
CA ALA A 874 53.79 58.22 -5.20
C ALA A 874 53.09 57.56 -4.01
N SER A 875 51.88 57.03 -4.21
CA SER A 875 51.17 56.25 -3.19
C SER A 875 51.88 54.92 -2.94
N LEU A 876 52.10 54.56 -1.68
CA LEU A 876 52.75 53.31 -1.30
C LEU A 876 51.75 52.30 -0.72
N PRO A 877 52.03 50.98 -0.80
CA PRO A 877 51.19 49.90 -0.23
C PRO A 877 51.14 49.85 1.32
N GLY A 878 51.29 51.00 1.98
CA GLY A 878 51.29 51.16 3.43
C GLY A 878 51.40 52.64 3.83
N PRO A 879 51.08 52.99 5.09
CA PRO A 879 51.22 54.35 5.58
C PRO A 879 52.69 54.80 5.58
N LYS A 880 52.95 56.00 5.08
CA LYS A 880 54.29 56.61 5.05
C LYS A 880 54.60 57.21 6.42
N ASN A 881 55.40 56.53 7.23
CA ASN A 881 55.53 56.86 8.66
C ASN A 881 56.80 57.65 8.99
N THR A 882 57.95 57.29 8.45
CA THR A 882 59.23 57.97 8.76
C THR A 882 59.88 58.53 7.49
N PRO A 883 60.02 59.85 7.34
CA PRO A 883 60.74 60.42 6.22
C PRO A 883 62.26 60.20 6.36
N LEU A 884 62.92 59.83 5.26
CA LEU A 884 64.38 59.72 5.15
C LEU A 884 64.98 60.94 4.43
N VAL A 885 66.31 60.99 4.34
CA VAL A 885 67.05 62.02 3.59
C VAL A 885 67.76 61.36 2.41
N LEU A 886 67.54 61.89 1.19
CA LEU A 886 68.23 61.42 -0.01
C LEU A 886 69.72 61.75 0.00
N GLY A 887 70.50 60.91 -0.69
CA GLY A 887 71.94 61.14 -0.93
C GLY A 887 72.81 59.95 -0.54
N ALA A 888 72.28 58.94 0.14
CA ALA A 888 72.98 57.69 0.38
C ALA A 888 72.77 56.69 -0.77
N ARG A 889 73.83 55.94 -1.06
CA ARG A 889 73.80 54.78 -1.99
C ARG A 889 73.26 53.54 -1.29
N THR A 890 73.61 53.36 -0.02
CA THR A 890 73.11 52.28 0.82
C THR A 890 72.55 52.86 2.12
N TYR A 891 71.34 52.43 2.47
CA TYR A 891 70.69 52.70 3.74
C TYR A 891 70.69 51.43 4.57
N TYR A 892 71.03 51.55 5.85
CA TYR A 892 71.10 50.40 6.76
C TYR A 892 69.96 50.47 7.76
N PHE A 893 69.28 49.34 7.98
CA PHE A 893 68.14 49.21 8.88
C PHE A 893 68.36 48.00 9.80
N ARG A 894 68.02 48.14 11.08
CA ARG A 894 68.04 47.05 12.06
C ARG A 894 66.82 47.12 12.97
N THR A 895 66.27 45.97 13.33
CA THR A 895 65.24 45.88 14.36
C THR A 895 65.38 44.59 15.15
N GLU A 896 64.77 44.59 16.32
CA GLU A 896 64.78 43.46 17.26
C GLU A 896 63.37 42.93 17.45
N PHE A 897 63.24 41.61 17.52
CA PHE A 897 62.01 40.95 17.90
C PHE A 897 62.30 39.72 18.76
N ASN A 898 61.31 39.31 19.55
CA ASN A 898 61.40 38.07 20.32
C ASN A 898 60.63 36.96 19.61
N TYR A 899 61.18 35.76 19.61
CA TYR A 899 60.53 34.56 19.11
C TYR A 899 60.57 33.46 20.18
N GLY A 900 59.43 32.81 20.46
CA GLY A 900 59.29 31.93 21.62
C GLY A 900 59.04 30.45 21.32
N GLN A 901 58.92 30.07 20.04
CA GLN A 901 58.56 28.72 19.60
C GLN A 901 59.77 27.99 19.00
N ASP A 902 59.58 26.72 18.59
CA ASP A 902 60.61 25.95 17.88
C ASP A 902 60.70 26.41 16.41
N PRO A 903 61.85 26.96 15.96
CA PRO A 903 62.04 27.34 14.56
C PRO A 903 61.85 26.19 13.56
N GLY A 904 62.02 24.92 14.00
CA GLY A 904 61.82 23.74 13.16
C GLY A 904 60.35 23.38 12.92
N ALA A 905 59.42 23.98 13.66
CA ALA A 905 57.99 23.70 13.59
C ALA A 905 57.19 24.72 12.75
N VAL A 906 57.86 25.74 12.18
CA VAL A 906 57.20 26.83 11.46
C VAL A 906 57.85 27.12 10.11
N GLU A 907 57.08 27.72 9.21
CA GLU A 907 57.60 28.43 8.05
C GLU A 907 57.77 29.91 8.39
N LEU A 908 58.91 30.51 8.03
CA LEU A 908 59.14 31.96 8.21
C LEU A 908 58.88 32.68 6.88
N LEU A 909 57.99 33.65 6.89
CA LEU A 909 57.50 34.36 5.71
C LEU A 909 57.84 35.85 5.80
N LEU A 910 58.39 36.38 4.70
CA LEU A 910 58.81 37.77 4.58
C LEU A 910 58.08 38.44 3.42
N SER A 911 57.47 39.59 3.69
CA SER A 911 56.95 40.49 2.66
C SER A 911 57.61 41.86 2.82
N HIS A 912 57.89 42.54 1.71
CA HIS A 912 58.57 43.83 1.76
C HIS A 912 58.05 44.82 0.72
N ILE A 913 58.30 46.10 0.98
CA ILE A 913 58.10 47.22 0.07
C ILE A 913 59.46 47.88 -0.04
N ILE A 914 60.18 47.52 -1.10
CA ILE A 914 61.52 48.01 -1.38
C ILE A 914 61.46 48.75 -2.69
N ASP A 915 62.17 49.88 -2.74
CA ASP A 915 62.41 50.60 -3.97
C ASP A 915 63.39 49.80 -4.85
N ASP A 916 64.66 50.20 -4.96
CA ASP A 916 65.61 49.52 -5.84
C ASP A 916 66.00 48.10 -5.41
N GLY A 917 66.94 47.90 -4.48
CA GLY A 917 67.42 46.57 -4.10
C GLY A 917 67.69 46.43 -2.61
N ALA A 918 67.64 45.22 -2.07
CA ALA A 918 67.92 44.98 -0.66
C ALA A 918 68.59 43.62 -0.40
N VAL A 919 69.36 43.57 0.70
CA VAL A 919 69.85 42.32 1.28
C VAL A 919 69.41 42.24 2.74
N PHE A 920 68.78 41.12 3.09
CA PHE A 920 68.19 40.87 4.39
C PHE A 920 69.08 39.91 5.17
N TYR A 921 69.27 40.16 6.47
CA TYR A 921 70.08 39.35 7.36
C TYR A 921 69.33 39.07 8.65
N LEU A 922 69.28 37.80 9.06
CA LEU A 922 68.72 37.39 10.34
C LEU A 922 69.84 36.85 11.23
N ASN A 923 70.05 37.49 12.37
CA ASN A 923 71.11 37.16 13.33
C ASN A 923 72.50 37.04 12.67
N GLY A 924 72.82 37.95 11.74
CA GLY A 924 74.08 37.97 10.99
C GLY A 924 74.13 37.07 9.76
N ASN A 925 73.18 36.16 9.56
CA ASN A 925 73.12 35.27 8.40
C ASN A 925 72.31 35.90 7.27
N GLU A 926 72.79 35.82 6.03
CA GLU A 926 72.06 36.33 4.86
C GLU A 926 70.79 35.48 4.62
N LEU A 927 69.64 36.16 4.59
CA LEU A 927 68.32 35.55 4.53
C LEU A 927 67.75 35.57 3.10
N LEU A 928 67.88 36.71 2.42
CA LEU A 928 67.31 36.96 1.10
C LEU A 928 68.05 38.10 0.41
N ARG A 929 68.13 38.06 -0.93
CA ARG A 929 68.47 39.20 -1.79
C ARG A 929 67.25 39.55 -2.65
N TYR A 930 66.94 40.84 -2.75
CA TYR A 930 65.93 41.36 -3.66
C TYR A 930 66.57 42.36 -4.61
N ASN A 931 66.48 42.13 -5.93
CA ASN A 931 67.04 42.99 -6.97
C ASN A 931 68.52 43.39 -6.73
N MET A 932 69.29 42.48 -6.14
CA MET A 932 70.75 42.59 -5.93
C MET A 932 71.47 41.49 -6.70
N PRO A 933 72.76 41.65 -7.05
CA PRO A 933 73.54 40.57 -7.65
C PRO A 933 73.43 39.28 -6.82
N GLU A 934 73.14 38.15 -7.46
CA GLU A 934 73.01 36.86 -6.76
C GLU A 934 74.36 36.37 -6.20
N ALA A 935 74.31 35.51 -5.18
CA ALA A 935 75.50 34.84 -4.67
C ALA A 935 76.18 34.04 -5.81
N PRO A 936 77.52 33.98 -5.88
CA PRO A 936 78.48 34.32 -4.83
C PRO A 936 79.02 35.76 -4.87
N VAL A 937 78.38 36.70 -5.59
CA VAL A 937 78.86 38.10 -5.64
C VAL A 937 78.81 38.71 -4.24
N GLU A 938 79.94 39.26 -3.77
CA GLU A 938 79.99 39.96 -2.48
C GLU A 938 79.26 41.31 -2.61
N ILE A 939 78.36 41.58 -1.66
CA ILE A 939 77.64 42.86 -1.59
C ILE A 939 78.40 43.79 -0.64
N THR A 940 78.80 44.93 -1.18
CA THR A 940 79.52 45.99 -0.46
C THR A 940 78.64 47.24 -0.41
N HIS A 941 79.00 48.21 0.42
CA HIS A 941 78.36 49.53 0.48
C HIS A 941 78.23 50.26 -0.88
N ASN A 942 79.07 49.90 -1.87
CA ASN A 942 79.01 50.54 -3.19
C ASN A 942 78.27 49.71 -4.25
N THR A 943 77.84 48.50 -3.90
CA THR A 943 77.15 47.60 -4.83
C THR A 943 75.78 48.19 -5.18
N GLU A 944 75.48 48.32 -6.48
CA GLU A 944 74.19 48.84 -6.94
C GLU A 944 73.15 47.72 -6.99
N ALA A 945 71.87 48.11 -6.86
CA ALA A 945 70.77 47.26 -7.30
C ALA A 945 70.93 46.86 -8.77
N VAL A 946 70.39 45.71 -9.16
CA VAL A 946 70.49 45.17 -10.54
C VAL A 946 69.71 46.04 -11.53
N SER A 947 68.57 46.58 -11.11
CA SER A 947 67.72 47.46 -11.88
C SER A 947 67.14 48.57 -11.01
N ALA A 948 66.71 49.68 -11.62
CA ALA A 948 65.96 50.70 -10.90
C ALA A 948 64.48 50.30 -10.83
N ILE A 949 63.86 50.47 -9.68
CA ILE A 949 62.41 50.31 -9.49
C ILE A 949 61.82 51.71 -9.42
N GLY A 950 60.74 51.95 -10.18
CA GLY A 950 60.19 53.31 -10.30
C GLY A 950 59.12 53.65 -9.25
N ASN A 951 58.47 52.65 -8.67
CA ASN A 951 57.55 52.82 -7.53
C ASN A 951 57.59 51.53 -6.72
N ALA A 952 57.93 51.62 -5.43
CA ALA A 952 58.02 50.46 -4.56
C ALA A 952 56.64 49.78 -4.36
N GLY A 953 56.52 48.54 -4.82
CA GLY A 953 55.34 47.68 -4.65
C GLY A 953 55.48 46.71 -3.48
N LEU A 954 54.36 46.09 -3.09
CA LEU A 954 54.37 44.99 -2.13
C LEU A 954 54.88 43.72 -2.81
N VAL A 955 55.94 43.13 -2.27
CA VAL A 955 56.58 41.91 -2.74
C VAL A 955 56.53 40.84 -1.64
N GLY A 956 56.21 39.60 -2.02
CA GLY A 956 56.05 38.47 -1.12
C GLY A 956 54.57 38.09 -0.88
N PRO A 957 54.30 37.20 0.10
CA PRO A 957 55.27 36.60 1.01
C PRO A 957 56.24 35.64 0.31
N VAL A 958 57.49 35.65 0.75
CA VAL A 958 58.52 34.69 0.34
C VAL A 958 58.92 33.87 1.55
N SER A 959 59.00 32.55 1.38
CA SER A 959 59.54 31.64 2.38
C SER A 959 61.03 31.86 2.54
N VAL A 960 61.47 32.09 3.77
CA VAL A 960 62.87 32.35 4.12
C VAL A 960 63.34 31.38 5.21
N PRO A 961 64.65 31.07 5.31
CA PRO A 961 65.15 30.11 6.28
C PRO A 961 64.78 30.43 7.74
N ALA A 962 63.87 29.64 8.32
CA ALA A 962 63.52 29.72 9.74
C ALA A 962 64.67 29.24 10.64
N SER A 963 65.62 28.45 10.11
CA SER A 963 66.77 27.90 10.84
C SER A 963 67.73 28.94 11.42
N PHE A 964 67.63 30.21 11.00
CA PHE A 964 68.39 31.32 11.57
C PHE A 964 67.68 32.01 12.75
N LEU A 965 66.40 31.71 13.00
CA LEU A 965 65.71 32.13 14.23
C LEU A 965 66.32 31.43 15.44
N VAL A 966 66.42 32.17 16.53
CA VAL A 966 66.74 31.63 17.85
C VAL A 966 65.57 31.86 18.79
N ASN A 967 65.37 30.96 19.75
CA ASN A 967 64.41 31.20 20.83
C ASN A 967 64.94 32.34 21.72
N GLY A 968 64.13 33.39 21.88
CA GLY A 968 64.49 34.65 22.52
C GLY A 968 64.69 35.79 21.51
N ARG A 969 65.70 36.62 21.78
CA ARG A 969 65.99 37.86 21.03
C ARG A 969 66.59 37.55 19.67
N ASN A 970 66.01 38.11 18.62
CA ASN A 970 66.48 38.05 17.24
C ASN A 970 66.70 39.46 16.69
N VAL A 971 67.67 39.62 15.79
CA VAL A 971 67.93 40.86 15.05
C VAL A 971 67.73 40.63 13.56
N LEU A 972 66.82 41.41 12.96
CA LEU A 972 66.69 41.51 11.51
C LEU A 972 67.40 42.79 11.06
N ALA A 973 68.32 42.64 10.11
CA ALA A 973 69.15 43.70 9.58
C ALA A 973 68.98 43.74 8.05
N VAL A 974 68.83 44.93 7.47
CA VAL A 974 68.58 45.10 6.03
C VAL A 974 69.43 46.23 5.49
N GLU A 975 70.13 46.00 4.39
CA GLU A 975 70.77 47.05 3.61
C GLU A 975 69.97 47.26 2.32
N VAL A 976 69.54 48.49 2.08
CA VAL A 976 68.79 48.88 0.88
C VAL A 976 69.72 49.69 -0.01
N HIS A 977 69.92 49.22 -1.24
CA HIS A 977 70.87 49.75 -2.21
C HIS A 977 70.14 50.40 -3.37
N GLN A 978 70.60 51.59 -3.74
CA GLN A 978 70.11 52.38 -4.85
C GLN A 978 70.82 52.00 -6.16
N ARG A 979 70.17 52.21 -7.32
CA ARG A 979 70.73 51.97 -8.67
C ARG A 979 71.70 53.07 -9.12
N GLY A 980 71.87 54.13 -8.33
CA GLY A 980 72.87 55.18 -8.55
C GLY A 980 72.91 56.26 -7.46
N GLN A 981 73.98 57.06 -7.41
CA GLN A 981 74.21 58.09 -6.37
C GLN A 981 73.28 59.32 -6.47
N GLY A 982 72.46 59.40 -7.53
CA GLY A 982 71.50 60.49 -7.77
C GLY A 982 70.04 60.03 -7.74
N SER A 983 69.74 58.92 -7.04
CA SER A 983 68.37 58.44 -6.91
C SER A 983 67.45 59.48 -6.28
N THR A 984 66.22 59.53 -6.77
CA THR A 984 65.21 60.54 -6.39
C THR A 984 64.30 60.07 -5.27
N ASP A 985 64.47 58.82 -4.83
CA ASP A 985 63.56 58.08 -3.98
C ASP A 985 64.29 56.97 -3.20
N ILE A 986 63.66 56.54 -2.12
CA ILE A 986 64.06 55.39 -1.29
C ILE A 986 62.81 54.94 -0.54
N VAL A 987 62.56 53.63 -0.52
CA VAL A 987 61.47 53.04 0.27
C VAL A 987 61.95 51.79 0.98
N PHE A 988 61.64 51.71 2.27
CA PHE A 988 61.84 50.53 3.08
C PHE A 988 60.61 50.27 3.97
N GLY A 989 59.92 49.17 3.68
CA GLY A 989 58.90 48.57 4.54
C GLY A 989 59.03 47.06 4.54
N LEU A 990 58.77 46.41 5.66
CA LEU A 990 58.87 44.96 5.78
C LEU A 990 57.88 44.41 6.81
N ARG A 991 57.29 43.26 6.49
CA ARG A 991 56.52 42.41 7.40
C ARG A 991 57.20 41.04 7.49
N LEU A 992 57.36 40.53 8.70
CA LEU A 992 57.88 39.19 8.99
C LEU A 992 56.88 38.45 9.89
N TYR A 993 56.54 37.22 9.54
CA TYR A 993 55.62 36.40 10.33
C TYR A 993 55.92 34.90 10.15
N THR A 994 55.53 34.09 11.12
CA THR A 994 55.62 32.62 11.02
C THR A 994 54.26 32.01 10.73
N GLN A 995 54.24 30.88 10.04
CA GLN A 995 53.05 30.08 9.79
C GLN A 995 53.25 28.64 10.30
N GLU A 996 52.32 28.16 11.12
CA GLU A 996 52.20 26.76 11.54
C GLU A 996 51.02 26.12 10.81
N THR A 997 51.19 24.89 10.32
CA THR A 997 50.12 24.14 9.65
C THR A 997 49.62 23.05 10.58
N GLU A 998 48.36 23.15 11.00
CA GLU A 998 47.64 22.03 11.58
C GLU A 998 47.15 21.12 10.45
N PRO A 999 47.57 19.84 10.40
CA PRO A 999 47.16 18.94 9.33
C PRO A 999 45.66 18.71 9.36
N GLY A 1000 45.03 18.79 8.19
CA GLY A 1000 43.64 18.40 8.01
C GLY A 1000 43.42 16.92 8.32
N THR A 1001 42.26 16.57 8.88
CA THR A 1001 41.90 15.16 9.08
C THR A 1001 41.26 14.61 7.81
N PRO A 1002 41.65 13.42 7.31
CA PRO A 1002 40.98 12.81 6.18
C PRO A 1002 39.56 12.36 6.55
N TYR A 1003 38.70 12.20 5.54
CA TYR A 1003 37.42 11.50 5.71
C TYR A 1003 37.66 10.09 6.25
N GLN A 1004 36.93 9.70 7.29
CA GLN A 1004 36.95 8.35 7.82
C GLN A 1004 35.53 7.85 8.06
N GLU A 1005 35.20 6.72 7.42
CA GLU A 1005 34.00 5.94 7.73
C GLU A 1005 34.00 5.51 9.20
N SER A 1006 32.87 5.70 9.89
CA SER A 1006 32.76 5.23 11.27
C SER A 1006 32.48 3.72 11.30
N GLN A 1007 33.23 3.00 12.14
CA GLN A 1007 33.04 1.56 12.36
C GLN A 1007 32.11 1.24 13.54
N GLN A 1008 31.54 2.27 14.20
CA GLN A 1008 30.69 2.14 15.39
C GLN A 1008 29.30 1.56 15.07
N GLY A 1009 29.23 0.29 14.68
CA GLY A 1009 27.97 -0.45 14.52
C GLY A 1009 27.66 -1.28 15.76
N TRP A 1010 26.40 -1.32 16.21
CA TRP A 1010 25.99 -2.17 17.33
C TRP A 1010 24.51 -2.54 17.31
N VAL A 1011 24.18 -3.62 18.03
CA VAL A 1011 22.81 -4.04 18.34
C VAL A 1011 22.66 -4.26 19.84
N GLU A 1012 21.60 -3.72 20.41
CA GLU A 1012 21.25 -3.89 21.82
C GLU A 1012 20.05 -4.83 21.99
N LEU A 1013 20.21 -5.78 22.89
CA LEU A 1013 19.17 -6.68 23.36
C LEU A 1013 18.67 -6.23 24.73
N PHE A 1014 17.37 -6.30 24.96
CA PHE A 1014 16.73 -5.98 26.24
C PHE A 1014 15.86 -7.13 26.72
N ASN A 1015 16.01 -7.52 27.99
CA ASN A 1015 15.10 -8.47 28.63
C ASN A 1015 13.96 -7.71 29.31
N ARG A 1016 12.79 -7.68 28.66
CA ARG A 1016 11.55 -7.08 29.20
C ARG A 1016 10.76 -8.02 30.11
N GLY A 1017 11.20 -9.25 30.29
CA GLY A 1017 10.58 -10.24 31.16
C GLY A 1017 10.88 -10.02 32.64
N SER A 1018 10.21 -10.79 33.50
CA SER A 1018 10.42 -10.77 34.95
C SER A 1018 11.43 -11.80 35.46
N ALA A 1019 12.01 -12.63 34.58
CA ALA A 1019 12.95 -13.69 34.92
C ALA A 1019 14.27 -13.59 34.11
N PRO A 1020 15.42 -14.02 34.67
CA PRO A 1020 16.68 -14.06 33.93
C PRO A 1020 16.60 -15.03 32.73
N VAL A 1021 17.21 -14.65 31.60
CA VAL A 1021 17.21 -15.45 30.36
C VAL A 1021 18.63 -15.85 30.01
N ASN A 1022 18.88 -17.16 29.91
CA ASN A 1022 20.16 -17.69 29.43
C ASN A 1022 20.20 -17.61 27.90
N LEU A 1023 21.16 -16.87 27.36
CA LEU A 1023 21.37 -16.68 25.92
C LEU A 1023 22.31 -17.71 25.31
N ALA A 1024 22.83 -18.66 26.09
CA ALA A 1024 23.68 -19.74 25.57
C ALA A 1024 22.99 -20.45 24.38
N GLY A 1025 23.72 -20.58 23.27
CA GLY A 1025 23.22 -21.20 22.04
C GLY A 1025 22.26 -20.34 21.20
N TRP A 1026 21.91 -19.13 21.65
CA TRP A 1026 21.19 -18.18 20.80
C TRP A 1026 22.10 -17.73 19.64
N LYS A 1027 21.47 -17.30 18.54
CA LYS A 1027 22.16 -16.73 17.38
C LYS A 1027 21.21 -15.82 16.63
N PHE A 1028 21.75 -14.80 15.99
CA PHE A 1028 21.03 -14.10 14.95
C PHE A 1028 20.99 -14.98 13.70
N SER A 1029 19.81 -15.15 13.10
CA SER A 1029 19.64 -15.96 11.90
C SER A 1029 20.08 -15.23 10.63
N LYS A 1030 20.02 -13.90 10.60
CA LYS A 1030 20.40 -13.03 9.48
C LYS A 1030 21.05 -11.73 9.98
N GLY A 1031 21.78 -11.04 9.11
CA GLY A 1031 22.44 -9.75 9.37
C GLY A 1031 23.74 -9.86 10.16
N ILE A 1032 23.66 -10.32 11.41
CA ILE A 1032 24.81 -10.39 12.34
C ILE A 1032 25.18 -11.85 12.57
N ARG A 1033 26.48 -12.16 12.63
CA ARG A 1033 26.97 -13.46 13.09
C ARG A 1033 27.64 -13.28 14.44
N PHE A 1034 26.95 -13.69 15.50
CA PHE A 1034 27.46 -13.65 16.87
C PHE A 1034 27.06 -14.92 17.61
N ASN A 1035 28.01 -15.55 18.28
CA ASN A 1035 27.77 -16.72 19.12
C ASN A 1035 27.84 -16.29 20.59
N PHE A 1036 26.72 -16.36 21.30
CA PHE A 1036 26.71 -16.07 22.73
C PHE A 1036 27.43 -17.19 23.49
N SER A 1037 28.33 -16.81 24.39
CA SER A 1037 29.10 -17.74 25.21
C SER A 1037 28.22 -18.53 26.17
N ASP A 1038 28.65 -19.75 26.51
CA ASP A 1038 27.99 -20.56 27.53
C ASP A 1038 27.91 -19.79 28.86
N GLY A 1039 26.70 -19.70 29.43
CA GLY A 1039 26.44 -19.05 30.71
C GLY A 1039 26.14 -17.55 30.66
N LEU A 1040 26.05 -16.92 29.47
CA LEU A 1040 25.61 -15.53 29.37
C LEU A 1040 24.12 -15.41 29.74
N VAL A 1041 23.82 -14.81 30.88
CA VAL A 1041 22.45 -14.60 31.39
C VAL A 1041 22.08 -13.12 31.36
N LEU A 1042 21.04 -12.78 30.60
CA LEU A 1042 20.46 -11.44 30.59
C LEU A 1042 19.41 -11.32 31.70
N GLN A 1043 19.69 -10.49 32.70
CA GLN A 1043 18.81 -10.29 33.87
C GLN A 1043 17.51 -9.56 33.48
N PRO A 1044 16.42 -9.68 34.26
CA PRO A 1044 15.20 -8.87 34.07
C PRO A 1044 15.54 -7.38 34.03
N GLY A 1045 15.05 -6.65 33.03
CA GLY A 1045 15.35 -5.23 32.82
C GLY A 1045 16.80 -4.95 32.37
N GLY A 1046 17.59 -5.98 32.10
CA GLY A 1046 18.97 -5.86 31.65
C GLY A 1046 19.10 -5.63 30.15
N PHE A 1047 20.16 -4.92 29.78
CA PHE A 1047 20.57 -4.65 28.40
C PHE A 1047 21.88 -5.37 28.06
N LEU A 1048 22.04 -5.79 26.82
CA LEU A 1048 23.26 -6.38 26.28
C LEU A 1048 23.56 -5.78 24.91
N VAL A 1049 24.68 -5.08 24.77
CA VAL A 1049 25.13 -4.47 23.52
C VAL A 1049 26.16 -5.36 22.84
N LEU A 1050 25.95 -5.61 21.56
CA LEU A 1050 26.89 -6.30 20.67
C LEU A 1050 27.46 -5.28 19.68
N ALA A 1051 28.71 -4.89 19.86
CA ALA A 1051 29.40 -3.95 18.98
C ALA A 1051 30.23 -4.68 17.90
N LYS A 1052 30.26 -4.12 16.69
CA LYS A 1052 31.00 -4.63 15.52
C LYS A 1052 32.51 -4.61 15.74
N ASP A 1053 32.99 -3.58 16.41
CA ASP A 1053 34.35 -3.42 16.87
C ASP A 1053 34.21 -2.77 18.25
N PRO A 1054 34.61 -3.42 19.35
CA PRO A 1054 34.52 -2.83 20.68
C PRO A 1054 35.81 -2.04 21.00
N PRO A 1055 35.87 -0.72 20.73
CA PRO A 1055 36.80 0.14 21.44
C PRO A 1055 36.16 0.49 22.79
N HIS A 1056 36.78 0.03 23.88
CA HIS A 1056 36.47 0.32 25.29
C HIS A 1056 35.62 -0.72 26.04
#